data_AF-A0A3E1DFR2-F1
#
_entry.id   AF-A0A3E1DFR2-F1
#
_cell.length_a   1.000
_cell.length_b   1.000
_cell.length_c   1.000
_cell.angle_alpha   90.00
_cell.angle_beta   90.00
_cell.angle_gamma   90.00
#
_symmetry.space_group_name_H-M   'P 1'
#
loop_
_entity.id
_entity.type
_entity.pdbx_description
1 polymer ?
#
loop_
_entity_poly.entity_id
_entity_poly.type
_entity_poly.pdbx_seq_one_letter_code
_entity_poly.pdbx_strand_id
1 'polypeptide(L)'
;MTVFFKNRRWLVVLLLMAVVSIMGGLGYKYINSHRPQWLKVTQAAPPPAAAIGYIDKLAEYPANSTQTKVIGWALAKDGVSRVELVLNDQFRIPLQTAFIRADVAQAYPDYPDAAKAGFEGGVDTSLWVANWNSMEIVVTDRKGKSSVIGRRTQPAVNAMDTWSDLFKVRDVKRDDIFYFIMATSNVAGGGGKEIDTVFRPYESKTVKVGIRVPILYLRTTKGKAGDYGFDPDFQLSKKCGGRVITDDNLHGVMQYAIDHKLPVLFTLNGGIWADAACDVPEWDINDKLEQDKNNCQWDEENEVIPDDSVKKLSGSMESPELARALTFNVYAAKNRLYKKRNLQQAAAIIREFVAQHPDLLIGVSMDPDLYLNPFVQKKWFDYNPGTLRQFREWLQGTGPYAGHPAAGVPNLSRYRKEKPLTLIEVNELSGRSFKSWVEVDPPRSFPHILGKPFWKDAWVREWEHFRRHLVDLHYDELSQWLVEAGLDKDFIYSSQGFMAPGEGSMPFAINISSPVKNFDSGGMSIEGSVPEHGHLGAILYGPSAINQIRMEEDRTLFSVFRKFDPGWAVIEHNTADLRNPSRLPNFAEAYKSLREIYNYGAHFISPMAWNGSRGSFVGQPGFVAYTALRDTPLEEATKNFMVSHANLPRRARLWTFGGDGHADDDGWVPIFGTRGESTPGMFTLHGNGDSQVSLESPDDLAFKLTDYSAIIFKAVTPKMLSTISVEGQTTDGKWIPLFPETSLTNVQLVTAGSLLPLMTERSNAEFRRIRLNWKINDKSPLVLERIAFYPR
;
A
#
# COMPACT_ATOMS: atom_id res chain seq x y z
N MET A 1 -1.08 -8.63 74.67
CA MET A 1 -1.78 -9.71 73.93
C MET A 1 -1.94 -9.27 72.48
N THR A 2 -0.85 -9.18 71.74
CA THR A 2 -0.78 -8.37 70.52
C THR A 2 0.26 -8.93 69.54
N VAL A 3 0.19 -10.24 69.27
CA VAL A 3 1.03 -10.87 68.23
C VAL A 3 0.25 -11.89 67.36
N PHE A 4 -0.96 -12.31 67.75
CA PHE A 4 -1.65 -13.41 67.06
C PHE A 4 -2.65 -13.03 65.95
N PHE A 5 -2.94 -11.74 65.72
CA PHE A 5 -3.90 -11.30 64.68
C PHE A 5 -3.28 -10.76 63.39
N LYS A 6 -1.94 -10.70 63.27
CA LYS A 6 -1.26 -10.19 62.06
C LYS A 6 -1.00 -11.26 60.99
N ASN A 7 -1.03 -12.56 61.34
CA ASN A 7 -0.69 -13.65 60.42
C ASN A 7 -1.85 -14.20 59.58
N ARG A 8 -3.12 -13.97 59.96
CA ARG A 8 -4.27 -14.47 59.18
C ARG A 8 -4.52 -13.67 57.90
N ARG A 9 -4.25 -12.36 57.88
CA ARG A 9 -4.37 -11.52 56.68
C ARG A 9 -3.32 -11.86 55.63
N TRP A 10 -2.09 -12.21 56.03
CA TRP A 10 -1.03 -12.64 55.11
C TRP A 10 -1.31 -13.99 54.46
N LEU A 11 -1.88 -14.95 55.22
CA LEU A 11 -2.27 -16.25 54.69
C LEU A 11 -3.44 -16.17 53.69
N VAL A 12 -4.42 -15.29 53.92
CA VAL A 12 -5.53 -15.07 52.98
C VAL A 12 -5.07 -14.35 51.70
N VAL A 13 -4.13 -13.40 51.80
CA VAL A 13 -3.53 -12.75 50.64
C VAL A 13 -2.66 -13.72 49.83
N LEU A 14 -1.90 -14.60 50.48
CA LEU A 14 -1.12 -15.64 49.80
C LEU A 14 -2.02 -16.69 49.11
N LEU A 15 -3.14 -17.08 49.73
CA LEU A 15 -4.11 -17.99 49.10
C LEU A 15 -4.85 -17.33 47.92
N LEU A 16 -5.19 -16.04 48.01
CA LEU A 16 -5.76 -15.27 46.89
C LEU A 16 -4.75 -15.09 45.76
N MET A 17 -3.47 -14.85 46.06
CA MET A 17 -2.41 -14.79 45.04
C MET A 17 -2.13 -16.16 44.41
N ALA A 18 -2.24 -17.26 45.17
CA ALA A 18 -2.11 -18.62 44.62
C ALA A 18 -3.30 -18.98 43.71
N VAL A 19 -4.53 -18.63 44.06
CA VAL A 19 -5.72 -18.86 43.22
C VAL A 19 -5.70 -17.96 41.97
N VAL A 20 -5.25 -16.71 42.07
CA VAL A 20 -5.04 -15.82 40.91
C VAL A 20 -3.89 -16.32 40.02
N SER A 21 -2.86 -16.95 40.58
CA SER A 21 -1.76 -17.56 39.81
C SER A 21 -2.17 -18.87 39.12
N ILE A 22 -3.06 -19.66 39.72
CA ILE A 22 -3.59 -20.90 39.12
C ILE A 22 -4.65 -20.58 38.05
N MET A 23 -5.53 -19.59 38.28
CA MET A 23 -6.46 -19.11 37.24
C MET A 23 -5.72 -18.33 36.14
N GLY A 24 -4.66 -17.61 36.48
CA GLY A 24 -3.73 -17.01 35.52
C GLY A 24 -2.96 -18.06 34.73
N GLY A 25 -2.60 -19.20 35.32
CA GLY A 25 -1.93 -20.32 34.64
C GLY A 25 -2.85 -21.12 33.71
N LEU A 26 -4.13 -21.29 34.07
CA LEU A 26 -5.14 -21.91 33.21
C LEU A 26 -5.61 -20.96 32.09
N GLY A 27 -5.78 -19.66 32.40
CA GLY A 27 -6.00 -18.60 31.42
C GLY A 27 -4.80 -18.41 30.49
N TYR A 28 -3.58 -18.53 30.99
CA TYR A 28 -2.35 -18.49 30.18
C TYR A 28 -2.24 -19.71 29.26
N LYS A 29 -2.67 -20.90 29.68
CA LYS A 29 -2.74 -22.08 28.79
C LYS A 29 -3.84 -21.95 27.72
N TYR A 30 -4.99 -21.37 28.05
CA TYR A 30 -6.09 -21.13 27.09
C TYR A 30 -5.77 -19.97 26.12
N ILE A 31 -5.05 -18.94 26.57
CA ILE A 31 -4.57 -17.84 25.74
C ILE A 31 -3.36 -18.27 24.90
N ASN A 32 -2.48 -19.15 25.40
CA ASN A 32 -1.39 -19.72 24.58
C ASN A 32 -1.91 -20.65 23.48
N SER A 33 -3.03 -21.36 23.68
CA SER A 33 -3.61 -22.20 22.63
C SER A 33 -4.34 -21.41 21.53
N HIS A 34 -4.52 -20.09 21.72
CA HIS A 34 -5.14 -19.17 20.76
C HIS A 34 -4.22 -17.98 20.39
N ARG A 35 -2.90 -18.11 20.60
CA ARG A 35 -1.94 -17.18 20.02
C ARG A 35 -1.92 -17.38 18.50
N PRO A 36 -2.10 -16.32 17.68
CA PRO A 36 -1.76 -16.41 16.28
C PRO A 36 -0.25 -16.73 16.18
N GLN A 37 0.13 -17.65 15.29
CA GLN A 37 1.45 -18.27 15.19
C GLN A 37 2.58 -17.32 14.69
N TRP A 38 2.70 -16.11 15.22
CA TRP A 38 3.68 -15.11 14.74
C TRP A 38 4.96 -14.99 15.57
N LEU A 39 5.41 -16.05 16.25
CA LEU A 39 6.74 -16.06 16.87
C LEU A 39 7.59 -17.23 16.36
N LYS A 40 8.56 -16.84 15.52
CA LYS A 40 9.70 -17.59 14.96
C LYS A 40 9.41 -18.54 13.81
N VAL A 41 9.21 -17.95 12.63
CA VAL A 41 9.90 -18.46 11.43
C VAL A 41 10.93 -17.42 11.02
N THR A 42 12.08 -17.41 11.69
CA THR A 42 13.30 -16.92 11.04
C THR A 42 13.68 -17.99 10.04
N GLN A 43 13.10 -17.94 8.83
CA GLN A 43 13.68 -18.67 7.73
C GLN A 43 15.06 -18.04 7.51
N ALA A 44 16.11 -18.83 7.69
CA ALA A 44 17.46 -18.39 7.40
C ALA A 44 17.50 -17.81 5.98
N ALA A 45 18.22 -16.70 5.79
CA ALA A 45 18.46 -16.17 4.46
C ALA A 45 18.94 -17.32 3.55
N PRO A 46 18.39 -17.47 2.34
CA PRO A 46 18.82 -18.53 1.44
C PRO A 46 20.35 -18.47 1.30
N PRO A 47 21.05 -19.62 1.28
CA PRO A 47 22.48 -19.64 1.13
C PRO A 47 22.88 -18.86 -0.14
N PRO A 48 24.00 -18.13 -0.13
CA PRO A 48 24.41 -17.33 -1.27
C PRO A 48 24.47 -18.18 -2.54
N ALA A 49 23.96 -17.60 -3.63
CA ALA A 49 23.93 -18.24 -4.93
C ALA A 49 25.33 -18.71 -5.34
N ALA A 50 25.40 -19.86 -6.00
CA ALA A 50 26.67 -20.41 -6.52
C ALA A 50 27.26 -19.53 -7.62
N ALA A 51 26.37 -18.95 -8.41
CA ALA A 51 26.66 -18.05 -9.50
C ALA A 51 25.76 -16.81 -9.44
N ILE A 52 26.28 -15.70 -9.95
CA ILE A 52 25.55 -14.45 -10.20
C ILE A 52 25.50 -14.21 -11.71
N GLY A 53 24.58 -13.38 -12.17
CA GLY A 53 24.47 -13.04 -13.58
C GLY A 53 23.36 -12.06 -13.85
N TYR A 54 23.27 -11.61 -15.09
CA TYR A 54 22.20 -10.74 -15.58
C TYR A 54 21.82 -11.15 -16.99
N ILE A 55 20.53 -11.03 -17.31
CA ILE A 55 19.99 -11.32 -18.62
C ILE A 55 19.77 -9.98 -19.33
N ASP A 56 20.57 -9.70 -20.35
CA ASP A 56 20.45 -8.47 -21.15
C ASP A 56 19.25 -8.53 -22.09
N LYS A 57 18.92 -9.74 -22.58
CA LYS A 57 17.79 -9.98 -23.50
C LYS A 57 17.22 -11.39 -23.32
N LEU A 58 15.91 -11.48 -23.13
CA LEU A 58 15.12 -12.71 -23.16
C LEU A 58 13.79 -12.47 -23.88
N ALA A 59 13.83 -12.46 -25.21
CA ALA A 59 12.67 -12.08 -26.02
C ALA A 59 12.65 -12.82 -27.36
N GLU A 60 11.45 -12.95 -27.92
CA GLU A 60 11.26 -13.47 -29.28
C GLU A 60 12.00 -12.62 -30.31
N TYR A 61 12.60 -13.26 -31.31
CA TYR A 61 13.40 -12.61 -32.33
C TYR A 61 13.37 -13.37 -33.68
N PRO A 62 12.72 -12.81 -34.73
CA PRO A 62 11.96 -11.55 -34.72
C PRO A 62 10.72 -11.62 -33.82
N ALA A 63 10.13 -10.48 -33.46
CA ALA A 63 8.93 -10.44 -32.61
C ALA A 63 7.79 -11.29 -33.22
N ASN A 64 7.04 -12.02 -32.38
CA ASN A 64 6.01 -12.99 -32.79
C ASN A 64 6.58 -14.18 -33.58
N SER A 65 7.86 -14.50 -33.42
CA SER A 65 8.45 -15.73 -33.94
C SER A 65 8.58 -16.76 -32.83
N THR A 66 8.75 -18.02 -33.23
CA THR A 66 9.06 -19.10 -32.29
C THR A 66 10.50 -19.08 -31.82
N GLN A 67 11.33 -18.15 -32.27
CA GLN A 67 12.74 -18.08 -31.90
C GLN A 67 12.92 -17.13 -30.71
N THR A 68 13.32 -17.63 -29.55
CA THR A 68 13.65 -16.79 -28.39
C THR A 68 15.15 -16.52 -28.36
N LYS A 69 15.54 -15.24 -28.42
CA LYS A 69 16.93 -14.82 -28.27
C LYS A 69 17.26 -14.58 -26.80
N VAL A 70 18.34 -15.20 -26.35
CA VAL A 70 18.85 -15.13 -24.98
C VAL A 70 20.26 -14.56 -25.02
N ILE A 71 20.50 -13.46 -24.29
CA ILE A 71 21.81 -12.82 -24.16
C ILE A 71 21.99 -12.40 -22.70
N GLY A 72 23.18 -12.58 -22.14
CA GLY A 72 23.49 -12.10 -20.80
C GLY A 72 24.94 -12.35 -20.40
N TRP A 73 25.20 -12.28 -19.10
CA TRP A 73 26.47 -12.65 -18.50
C TRP A 73 26.27 -13.42 -17.19
N ALA A 74 27.23 -14.29 -16.87
CA ALA A 74 27.21 -15.11 -15.67
C ALA A 74 28.63 -15.27 -15.09
N LEU A 75 28.72 -15.32 -13.77
CA LEU A 75 29.95 -15.44 -13.00
C LEU A 75 29.76 -16.39 -11.82
N ALA A 76 30.76 -17.20 -11.51
CA ALA A 76 30.78 -18.06 -10.33
C ALA A 76 32.18 -18.05 -9.71
N LYS A 77 32.28 -18.18 -8.38
CA LYS A 77 33.59 -18.19 -7.69
C LYS A 77 34.50 -19.32 -8.14
N ASP A 78 33.90 -20.45 -8.52
CA ASP A 78 34.60 -21.62 -9.04
C ASP A 78 34.68 -21.65 -10.59
N GLY A 79 34.29 -20.56 -11.25
CA GLY A 79 34.16 -20.48 -12.71
C GLY A 79 32.87 -21.09 -13.23
N VAL A 80 32.36 -20.57 -14.35
CA VAL A 80 31.16 -21.09 -15.01
C VAL A 80 31.53 -22.34 -15.82
N SER A 81 30.76 -23.42 -15.65
CA SER A 81 30.88 -24.65 -16.44
C SER A 81 29.94 -24.61 -17.64
N ARG A 82 28.66 -24.24 -17.43
CA ARG A 82 27.67 -24.07 -18.49
C ARG A 82 26.56 -23.12 -18.08
N VAL A 83 25.85 -22.62 -19.08
CA VAL A 83 24.60 -21.86 -18.94
C VAL A 83 23.54 -22.54 -19.77
N GLU A 84 22.36 -22.76 -19.19
CA GLU A 84 21.23 -23.47 -19.82
C GLU A 84 19.96 -22.63 -19.73
N LEU A 85 19.17 -22.59 -20.80
CA LEU A 85 17.77 -22.19 -20.75
C LEU A 85 16.93 -23.40 -20.34
N VAL A 86 16.12 -23.27 -19.29
CA VAL A 86 15.28 -24.33 -18.74
C VAL A 86 13.82 -23.98 -18.89
N LEU A 87 13.02 -24.84 -19.53
CA LEU A 87 11.56 -24.67 -19.68
C LEU A 87 10.82 -25.68 -18.79
N ASN A 88 9.90 -25.17 -17.97
CA ASN A 88 9.05 -25.96 -17.05
C ASN A 88 9.83 -27.02 -16.23
N ASP A 89 11.06 -26.72 -15.82
CA ASP A 89 11.99 -27.65 -15.14
C ASP A 89 12.32 -28.96 -15.88
N GLN A 90 11.87 -29.12 -17.12
CA GLN A 90 11.98 -30.37 -17.88
C GLN A 90 12.97 -30.27 -19.03
N PHE A 91 12.91 -29.19 -19.80
CA PHE A 91 13.68 -29.05 -21.03
C PHE A 91 14.87 -28.13 -20.80
N ARG A 92 16.09 -28.68 -20.91
CA ARG A 92 17.34 -27.93 -20.74
C ARG A 92 18.03 -27.73 -22.08
N ILE A 93 18.27 -26.49 -22.45
CA ILE A 93 18.83 -26.09 -23.74
C ILE A 93 20.14 -25.35 -23.47
N PRO A 94 21.30 -25.91 -23.83
CA PRO A 94 22.59 -25.27 -23.57
C PRO A 94 22.76 -23.99 -24.39
N LEU A 95 23.26 -22.93 -23.75
CA LEU A 95 23.63 -21.67 -24.40
C LEU A 95 25.13 -21.64 -24.67
N GLN A 96 25.54 -20.87 -25.68
CA GLN A 96 26.96 -20.63 -25.93
C GLN A 96 27.49 -19.68 -24.85
N THR A 97 28.69 -19.96 -24.33
CA THR A 97 29.33 -19.19 -23.26
C THR A 97 30.69 -18.64 -23.72
N ALA A 98 31.38 -17.93 -22.84
CA ALA A 98 32.72 -17.36 -23.07
C ALA A 98 32.75 -16.14 -24.03
N PHE A 99 31.63 -15.41 -24.17
CA PHE A 99 31.61 -14.14 -24.91
C PHE A 99 32.25 -13.01 -24.10
N ILE A 100 32.89 -12.08 -24.80
CA ILE A 100 33.66 -10.99 -24.17
C ILE A 100 32.72 -9.98 -23.50
N ARG A 101 33.02 -9.63 -22.24
CA ARG A 101 32.30 -8.63 -21.44
C ARG A 101 33.27 -7.76 -20.64
N ALA A 102 33.77 -6.71 -21.28
CA ALA A 102 34.73 -5.79 -20.67
C ALA A 102 34.12 -5.00 -19.49
N ASP A 103 32.84 -4.66 -19.60
CA ASP A 103 32.03 -4.03 -18.55
C ASP A 103 31.94 -4.92 -17.29
N VAL A 104 31.69 -6.21 -17.46
CA VAL A 104 31.62 -7.18 -16.36
C VAL A 104 33.00 -7.39 -15.73
N ALA A 105 34.05 -7.46 -16.54
CA ALA A 105 35.43 -7.56 -16.04
C ALA A 105 35.84 -6.35 -15.18
N GLN A 106 35.39 -5.15 -15.55
CA GLN A 106 35.64 -3.93 -14.79
C GLN A 106 34.86 -3.93 -13.46
N ALA A 107 33.61 -4.38 -13.49
CA ALA A 107 32.73 -4.41 -12.31
C ALA A 107 33.08 -5.54 -11.31
N TYR A 108 33.54 -6.69 -11.81
CA TYR A 108 33.80 -7.90 -11.03
C TYR A 108 35.20 -8.49 -11.31
N PRO A 109 36.29 -7.74 -11.04
CA PRO A 109 37.65 -8.15 -11.41
C PRO A 109 38.12 -9.42 -10.67
N ASP A 110 37.57 -9.70 -9.50
CA ASP A 110 37.97 -10.83 -8.64
C ASP A 110 37.32 -12.17 -9.04
N TYR A 111 36.39 -12.17 -10.00
CA TYR A 111 35.76 -13.40 -10.48
C TYR A 111 36.58 -14.06 -11.60
N PRO A 112 36.74 -15.39 -11.58
CA PRO A 112 37.35 -16.08 -12.70
C PRO A 112 36.52 -15.88 -13.96
N ASP A 113 37.21 -15.75 -15.10
CA ASP A 113 36.60 -15.60 -16.43
C ASP A 113 35.75 -14.32 -16.60
N ALA A 114 35.90 -13.29 -15.77
CA ALA A 114 35.09 -12.06 -15.86
C ALA A 114 35.17 -11.36 -17.23
N ALA A 115 36.33 -11.39 -17.89
CA ALA A 115 36.49 -10.89 -19.27
C ALA A 115 35.71 -11.69 -20.32
N LYS A 116 35.31 -12.92 -20.00
CA LYS A 116 34.57 -13.87 -20.86
C LYS A 116 33.27 -14.34 -20.20
N ALA A 117 32.63 -13.46 -19.42
CA ALA A 117 31.43 -13.81 -18.66
C ALA A 117 30.16 -13.96 -19.52
N GLY A 118 30.20 -13.58 -20.80
CA GLY A 118 29.01 -13.50 -21.64
C GLY A 118 28.47 -14.87 -22.10
N PHE A 119 27.15 -14.95 -22.27
CA PHE A 119 26.45 -16.06 -22.91
C PHE A 119 25.44 -15.55 -23.95
N GLU A 120 25.21 -16.33 -25.01
CA GLU A 120 24.23 -16.04 -26.06
C GLU A 120 23.64 -17.34 -26.65
N GLY A 121 22.39 -17.29 -27.09
CA GLY A 121 21.77 -18.35 -27.90
C GLY A 121 20.43 -17.92 -28.53
N GLY A 122 20.10 -18.54 -29.66
CA GLY A 122 18.76 -18.51 -30.25
C GLY A 122 18.09 -19.86 -30.05
N VAL A 123 16.90 -19.86 -29.46
CA VAL A 123 16.19 -21.09 -29.09
C VAL A 123 14.88 -21.17 -29.85
N ASP A 124 14.69 -22.24 -30.63
CA ASP A 124 13.38 -22.53 -31.19
C ASP A 124 12.43 -23.03 -30.10
N THR A 125 11.54 -22.16 -29.70
CA THR A 125 10.45 -22.44 -28.78
C THR A 125 9.23 -23.03 -29.47
N SER A 126 9.20 -23.22 -30.82
CA SER A 126 8.04 -23.66 -31.62
C SER A 126 7.30 -24.89 -31.07
N LEU A 127 8.05 -25.90 -30.64
CA LEU A 127 7.52 -27.13 -30.06
C LEU A 127 6.87 -26.91 -28.68
N TRP A 128 7.09 -25.75 -28.08
CA TRP A 128 6.83 -25.41 -26.69
C TRP A 128 5.96 -24.14 -26.51
N VAL A 129 5.81 -23.31 -27.56
CA VAL A 129 5.19 -21.96 -27.54
C VAL A 129 3.79 -21.97 -26.92
N ALA A 130 3.04 -23.06 -27.05
CA ALA A 130 1.69 -23.12 -26.51
C ALA A 130 1.61 -23.48 -25.01
N ASN A 131 2.63 -24.14 -24.42
CA ASN A 131 2.46 -24.85 -23.14
C ASN A 131 3.56 -24.61 -22.09
N TRP A 132 4.52 -23.71 -22.31
CA TRP A 132 5.45 -23.32 -21.24
C TRP A 132 4.80 -22.30 -20.31
N ASN A 133 5.05 -22.41 -19.00
CA ASN A 133 4.62 -21.43 -17.99
C ASN A 133 5.80 -20.87 -17.17
N SER A 134 6.96 -21.53 -17.22
CA SER A 134 8.22 -21.06 -16.63
C SER A 134 9.39 -21.23 -17.61
N MET A 135 10.22 -20.20 -17.70
CA MET A 135 11.43 -20.14 -18.50
C MET A 135 12.56 -19.55 -17.65
N GLU A 136 13.64 -20.31 -17.42
CA GLU A 136 14.71 -19.96 -16.49
C GLU A 136 16.08 -20.00 -17.15
N ILE A 137 17.00 -19.14 -16.72
CA ILE A 137 18.42 -19.23 -17.06
C ILE A 137 19.17 -19.81 -15.87
N VAL A 138 19.68 -21.03 -16.04
CA VAL A 138 20.42 -21.76 -15.01
C VAL A 138 21.91 -21.74 -15.34
N VAL A 139 22.71 -21.29 -14.38
CA VAL A 139 24.17 -21.33 -14.44
C VAL A 139 24.66 -22.45 -13.54
N THR A 140 25.53 -23.31 -14.06
CA THR A 140 26.21 -24.34 -13.27
C THR A 140 27.69 -24.02 -13.19
N ASP A 141 28.25 -23.99 -11.99
CA ASP A 141 29.69 -23.80 -11.75
C ASP A 141 30.51 -25.08 -12.02
N ARG A 142 31.85 -24.96 -12.00
CA ARG A 142 32.75 -26.11 -12.23
C ARG A 142 32.71 -27.17 -11.12
N LYS A 143 32.11 -26.88 -9.95
CA LYS A 143 31.86 -27.87 -8.88
C LYS A 143 30.48 -28.53 -9.00
N GLY A 144 29.70 -28.17 -10.01
CA GLY A 144 28.36 -28.73 -10.27
C GLY A 144 27.23 -28.05 -9.50
N LYS A 145 27.50 -26.97 -8.73
CA LYS A 145 26.45 -26.22 -8.04
C LYS A 145 25.75 -25.30 -9.05
N SER A 146 24.42 -25.29 -9.02
CA SER A 146 23.60 -24.53 -9.98
C SER A 146 22.91 -23.33 -9.33
N SER A 147 22.62 -22.29 -10.10
CA SER A 147 21.85 -21.11 -9.68
C SER A 147 21.02 -20.57 -10.83
N VAL A 148 19.76 -20.21 -10.56
CA VAL A 148 18.91 -19.49 -11.52
C VAL A 148 19.30 -18.01 -11.47
N ILE A 149 19.70 -17.43 -12.60
CA ILE A 149 20.08 -16.01 -12.70
C ILE A 149 19.00 -15.14 -13.36
N GLY A 150 17.91 -15.75 -13.80
CA GLY A 150 16.68 -15.05 -14.15
C GLY A 150 15.59 -15.99 -14.62
N ARG A 151 14.36 -15.52 -14.51
CA ARG A 151 13.14 -16.30 -14.74
C ARG A 151 12.09 -15.44 -15.44
N ARG A 152 11.38 -16.01 -16.40
CA ARG A 152 10.19 -15.47 -17.03
C ARG A 152 9.05 -16.47 -16.86
N THR A 153 7.87 -15.97 -16.54
CA THR A 153 6.67 -16.79 -16.36
C THR A 153 5.54 -16.26 -17.23
N GLN A 154 4.59 -17.13 -17.57
CA GLN A 154 3.33 -16.75 -18.19
C GLN A 154 2.18 -17.62 -17.65
N PRO A 155 0.92 -17.17 -17.71
CA PRO A 155 -0.21 -17.99 -17.29
C PRO A 155 -0.27 -19.32 -18.06
N ALA A 156 -0.69 -20.39 -17.39
CA ALA A 156 -1.05 -21.61 -18.10
C ALA A 156 -2.24 -21.37 -19.04
N VAL A 157 -2.36 -22.18 -20.09
CA VAL A 157 -3.47 -22.10 -21.06
C VAL A 157 -4.81 -22.17 -20.31
N ASN A 158 -5.72 -21.24 -20.63
CA ASN A 158 -7.04 -21.06 -20.02
C ASN A 158 -7.06 -20.72 -18.51
N ALA A 159 -5.91 -20.47 -17.87
CA ALA A 159 -5.88 -20.15 -16.44
C ALA A 159 -6.66 -18.87 -16.10
N MET A 160 -6.75 -17.94 -17.06
CA MET A 160 -7.47 -16.67 -16.95
C MET A 160 -8.97 -16.76 -17.30
N ASP A 161 -9.48 -17.95 -17.65
CA ASP A 161 -10.87 -18.12 -18.09
C ASP A 161 -11.88 -18.40 -16.98
N THR A 162 -11.42 -18.47 -15.73
CA THR A 162 -12.23 -18.85 -14.56
C THR A 162 -13.56 -18.10 -14.46
N TRP A 163 -13.55 -16.80 -14.75
CA TRP A 163 -14.72 -15.91 -14.61
C TRP A 163 -15.32 -15.47 -15.95
N SER A 164 -14.78 -15.97 -17.07
CA SER A 164 -15.09 -15.49 -18.42
C SER A 164 -16.55 -15.68 -18.81
N ASP A 165 -17.22 -16.74 -18.36
CA ASP A 165 -18.63 -17.02 -18.67
C ASP A 165 -19.59 -16.03 -17.99
N LEU A 166 -19.33 -15.69 -16.72
CA LEU A 166 -20.07 -14.64 -16.00
C LEU A 166 -19.82 -13.25 -16.57
N PHE A 167 -18.64 -13.03 -17.15
CA PHE A 167 -18.25 -11.75 -17.70
C PHE A 167 -18.77 -11.49 -19.13
N LYS A 168 -18.96 -12.53 -19.95
CA LYS A 168 -19.36 -12.44 -21.37
C LYS A 168 -20.66 -11.68 -21.65
N VAL A 169 -21.47 -11.44 -20.63
CA VAL A 169 -22.79 -10.80 -20.71
C VAL A 169 -22.80 -9.32 -20.30
N ARG A 170 -21.64 -8.70 -20.05
CA ARG A 170 -21.55 -7.32 -19.53
C ARG A 170 -20.45 -6.49 -20.18
N ASP A 171 -20.74 -5.20 -20.41
CA ASP A 171 -19.74 -4.19 -20.77
C ASP A 171 -18.89 -3.80 -19.56
N VAL A 172 -17.57 -3.78 -19.75
CA VAL A 172 -16.61 -3.45 -18.69
C VAL A 172 -16.70 -1.98 -18.37
N LYS A 173 -17.06 -1.64 -17.14
CA LYS A 173 -16.95 -0.26 -16.67
C LYS A 173 -15.55 0.00 -16.15
N ARG A 174 -15.12 1.26 -16.16
CA ARG A 174 -13.84 1.67 -15.56
C ARG A 174 -13.71 1.19 -14.11
N ASP A 175 -14.77 1.29 -13.33
CA ASP A 175 -14.82 0.87 -11.93
C ASP A 175 -14.73 -0.66 -11.73
N ASP A 176 -14.93 -1.45 -12.79
CA ASP A 176 -14.72 -2.90 -12.74
C ASP A 176 -13.23 -3.28 -12.84
N ILE A 177 -12.34 -2.33 -13.15
CA ILE A 177 -10.91 -2.58 -13.39
C ILE A 177 -10.09 -2.32 -12.12
N PHE A 178 -9.31 -3.32 -11.71
CA PHE A 178 -8.27 -3.18 -10.69
C PHE A 178 -6.90 -3.01 -11.36
N TYR A 179 -6.15 -1.98 -10.97
CA TYR A 179 -4.84 -1.70 -11.54
C TYR A 179 -3.71 -2.11 -10.58
N PHE A 180 -2.69 -2.77 -11.13
CA PHE A 180 -1.35 -2.79 -10.55
C PHE A 180 -0.53 -1.68 -11.21
N ILE A 181 -0.09 -0.71 -10.42
CA ILE A 181 0.55 0.50 -10.91
C ILE A 181 2.00 0.50 -10.49
N MET A 182 2.90 0.21 -11.42
CA MET A 182 4.31 0.08 -11.11
C MET A 182 4.89 1.46 -10.91
N ALA A 183 5.27 1.78 -9.67
CA ALA A 183 5.93 3.04 -9.38
C ALA A 183 7.34 3.02 -9.97
N THR A 184 7.65 4.05 -10.75
CA THR A 184 8.91 4.15 -11.50
C THR A 184 9.28 5.62 -11.76
N SER A 185 10.48 5.84 -12.25
CA SER A 185 10.99 7.12 -12.72
C SER A 185 11.92 6.93 -13.92
N ASN A 186 12.35 8.01 -14.56
CA ASN A 186 13.22 8.03 -15.73
C ASN A 186 12.63 7.20 -16.87
N VAL A 187 11.34 7.35 -17.17
CA VAL A 187 10.64 6.50 -18.15
C VAL A 187 11.21 6.67 -19.55
N ALA A 188 11.57 7.90 -19.92
CA ALA A 188 12.26 8.19 -21.18
C ALA A 188 13.66 7.57 -21.25
N GLY A 189 14.35 7.45 -20.12
CA GLY A 189 15.66 6.78 -20.00
C GLY A 189 15.58 5.27 -19.77
N GLY A 190 14.39 4.66 -19.90
CA GLY A 190 14.19 3.21 -19.79
C GLY A 190 13.78 2.70 -18.41
N GLY A 191 13.46 3.57 -17.47
CA GLY A 191 12.98 3.16 -16.15
C GLY A 191 11.61 2.46 -16.18
N GLY A 192 10.82 2.61 -17.24
CA GLY A 192 9.59 1.83 -17.45
C GLY A 192 9.78 0.54 -18.25
N LYS A 193 11.01 0.21 -18.67
CA LYS A 193 11.29 -0.89 -19.60
C LYS A 193 10.81 -2.23 -19.04
N GLU A 194 10.21 -3.04 -19.90
CA GLU A 194 9.68 -4.38 -19.62
C GLU A 194 8.41 -4.47 -18.77
N ILE A 195 7.84 -3.36 -18.25
CA ILE A 195 6.60 -3.41 -17.45
C ILE A 195 5.50 -4.10 -18.25
N ASP A 196 5.30 -3.63 -19.47
CA ASP A 196 4.37 -4.21 -20.44
C ASP A 196 4.78 -5.63 -20.83
N THR A 197 6.06 -5.92 -21.01
CA THR A 197 6.51 -7.26 -21.45
C THR A 197 6.30 -8.34 -20.37
N VAL A 198 6.55 -8.01 -19.10
CA VAL A 198 6.43 -8.95 -17.98
C VAL A 198 4.99 -9.22 -17.60
N PHE A 199 4.14 -8.19 -17.60
CA PHE A 199 2.77 -8.30 -17.08
C PHE A 199 1.67 -8.34 -18.15
N ARG A 200 1.91 -7.93 -19.40
CA ARG A 200 0.88 -8.00 -20.45
C ARG A 200 0.31 -9.41 -20.68
N PRO A 201 1.07 -10.52 -20.55
CA PRO A 201 0.49 -11.86 -20.61
C PRO A 201 -0.53 -12.16 -19.51
N TYR A 202 -0.52 -11.38 -18.42
CA TYR A 202 -1.39 -11.55 -17.25
C TYR A 202 -2.57 -10.56 -17.23
N GLU A 203 -2.59 -9.57 -18.13
CA GLU A 203 -3.70 -8.61 -18.19
C GLU A 203 -5.00 -9.29 -18.63
N SER A 204 -6.11 -8.83 -18.04
CA SER A 204 -7.47 -9.23 -18.40
C SER A 204 -8.34 -7.99 -18.60
N LYS A 205 -9.65 -8.18 -18.82
CA LYS A 205 -10.56 -7.05 -18.96
C LYS A 205 -10.73 -6.26 -17.66
N THR A 206 -10.55 -6.90 -16.50
CA THR A 206 -10.78 -6.32 -15.16
C THR A 206 -9.53 -6.19 -14.32
N VAL A 207 -8.38 -6.67 -14.80
CA VAL A 207 -7.09 -6.52 -14.11
C VAL A 207 -6.06 -6.07 -15.12
N LYS A 208 -5.49 -4.88 -14.90
CA LYS A 208 -4.55 -4.23 -15.83
C LYS A 208 -3.29 -3.75 -15.11
N VAL A 209 -2.26 -3.45 -15.88
CA VAL A 209 -1.06 -2.78 -15.36
C VAL A 209 -0.93 -1.35 -15.85
N GLY A 210 -0.23 -0.53 -15.08
CA GLY A 210 0.08 0.86 -15.41
C GLY A 210 1.34 1.34 -14.71
N ILE A 211 1.60 2.64 -14.79
CA ILE A 211 2.77 3.27 -14.17
C ILE A 211 2.37 4.41 -13.24
N ARG A 212 3.12 4.61 -12.16
CA ARG A 212 3.02 5.81 -11.32
C ARG A 212 4.33 6.57 -11.44
N VAL A 213 4.26 7.84 -11.82
CA VAL A 213 5.44 8.69 -12.02
C VAL A 213 5.26 10.02 -11.28
N PRO A 214 6.24 10.46 -10.48
CA PRO A 214 6.20 11.75 -9.80
C PRO A 214 6.45 12.92 -10.76
N ILE A 215 5.70 14.00 -10.58
CA ILE A 215 5.83 15.27 -11.30
C ILE A 215 6.02 16.37 -10.25
N LEU A 216 7.22 16.96 -10.22
CA LEU A 216 7.65 17.89 -9.17
C LEU A 216 7.22 19.33 -9.49
N TYR A 217 5.92 19.64 -9.41
CA TYR A 217 5.34 20.86 -10.00
C TYR A 217 5.78 22.20 -9.37
N LEU A 218 6.38 22.17 -8.17
CA LEU A 218 7.02 23.34 -7.57
C LEU A 218 8.50 23.49 -7.96
N ARG A 219 9.13 22.41 -8.40
CA ARG A 219 10.57 22.35 -8.71
C ARG A 219 10.86 22.51 -10.20
N THR A 220 10.04 21.90 -11.04
CA THR A 220 10.18 21.96 -12.50
C THR A 220 9.48 23.20 -13.05
N THR A 221 10.10 24.37 -12.85
CA THR A 221 9.53 25.66 -13.28
C THR A 221 10.36 26.35 -14.36
N LYS A 222 9.74 27.36 -14.99
CA LYS A 222 10.38 28.30 -15.93
C LYS A 222 11.39 29.25 -15.25
N GLY A 223 11.59 29.09 -13.93
CA GLY A 223 12.46 29.91 -13.10
C GLY A 223 12.01 31.35 -12.97
N LYS A 224 12.87 32.19 -12.38
CA LYS A 224 12.55 33.59 -12.04
C LYS A 224 12.03 34.41 -13.23
N ALA A 225 12.57 34.19 -14.44
CA ALA A 225 12.15 34.93 -15.64
C ALA A 225 10.72 34.57 -16.08
N GLY A 226 10.26 33.35 -15.81
CA GLY A 226 8.90 32.90 -16.05
C GLY A 226 8.00 32.97 -14.82
N ASP A 227 8.36 33.79 -13.83
CA ASP A 227 7.69 33.90 -12.53
C ASP A 227 7.44 32.53 -11.88
N TYR A 228 8.40 31.61 -12.04
CA TYR A 228 8.34 30.24 -11.54
C TYR A 228 7.08 29.45 -11.95
N GLY A 229 6.47 29.76 -13.10
CA GLY A 229 5.36 28.97 -13.64
C GLY A 229 5.81 27.54 -13.94
N PHE A 230 4.94 26.56 -13.73
CA PHE A 230 5.22 25.15 -14.01
C PHE A 230 5.67 24.96 -15.46
N ASP A 231 6.70 24.14 -15.65
CA ASP A 231 7.30 23.81 -16.94
C ASP A 231 7.07 22.31 -17.24
N PRO A 232 6.10 21.96 -18.11
CA PRO A 232 5.81 20.57 -18.44
C PRO A 232 6.91 19.91 -19.28
N ASP A 233 7.79 20.71 -19.89
CA ASP A 233 8.90 20.30 -20.76
C ASP A 233 10.27 20.55 -20.10
N PHE A 234 10.31 20.55 -18.76
CA PHE A 234 11.52 20.86 -18.01
C PHE A 234 12.72 20.04 -18.50
N GLN A 235 13.85 20.74 -18.70
CA GLN A 235 15.06 20.15 -19.25
C GLN A 235 15.72 19.19 -18.25
N LEU A 236 15.64 17.89 -18.53
CA LEU A 236 16.18 16.82 -17.68
C LEU A 236 17.72 16.84 -17.54
N SER A 237 18.42 17.57 -18.42
CA SER A 237 19.86 17.79 -18.31
C SER A 237 20.27 18.76 -17.21
N LYS A 238 19.32 19.51 -16.62
CA LYS A 238 19.60 20.43 -15.52
C LYS A 238 20.01 19.64 -14.28
N LYS A 239 21.09 20.10 -13.63
CA LYS A 239 21.73 19.43 -12.51
C LYS A 239 22.03 20.41 -11.39
N CYS A 240 22.12 19.86 -10.20
CA CYS A 240 22.69 20.50 -9.04
C CYS A 240 23.88 19.66 -8.57
N GLY A 241 25.09 20.22 -8.70
CA GLY A 241 26.32 19.44 -8.64
C GLY A 241 26.29 18.29 -9.66
N GLY A 242 26.48 17.06 -9.19
CA GLY A 242 26.42 15.86 -10.02
C GLY A 242 25.02 15.25 -10.20
N ARG A 243 24.00 15.74 -9.47
CA ARG A 243 22.66 15.14 -9.40
C ARG A 243 21.69 15.82 -10.36
N VAL A 244 20.83 15.04 -11.01
CA VAL A 244 19.71 15.60 -11.80
C VAL A 244 18.65 16.18 -10.87
N ILE A 245 17.95 17.22 -11.34
CA ILE A 245 16.89 17.88 -10.57
C ILE A 245 15.62 17.03 -10.51
N THR A 246 15.32 16.34 -11.60
CA THR A 246 14.21 15.41 -11.76
C THR A 246 14.56 14.39 -12.84
N ASP A 247 13.97 13.20 -12.74
CA ASP A 247 14.14 12.13 -13.73
C ASP A 247 13.18 12.27 -14.92
N ASP A 248 12.03 12.92 -14.74
CA ASP A 248 10.94 12.97 -15.70
C ASP A 248 10.31 14.37 -15.79
N ASN A 249 9.68 14.65 -16.92
CA ASN A 249 8.81 15.81 -17.12
C ASN A 249 7.43 15.36 -17.61
N LEU A 250 6.42 16.22 -17.49
CA LEU A 250 5.02 15.82 -17.67
C LEU A 250 4.73 15.33 -19.10
N HIS A 251 5.16 16.05 -20.12
CA HIS A 251 4.93 15.64 -21.50
C HIS A 251 5.71 14.39 -21.89
N GLY A 252 6.92 14.20 -21.37
CA GLY A 252 7.70 12.97 -21.59
C GLY A 252 6.99 11.74 -21.02
N VAL A 253 6.38 11.85 -19.84
CA VAL A 253 5.58 10.76 -19.25
C VAL A 253 4.32 10.49 -20.06
N MET A 254 3.61 11.54 -20.51
CA MET A 254 2.44 11.38 -21.37
C MET A 254 2.78 10.68 -22.69
N GLN A 255 3.86 11.10 -23.34
CA GLN A 255 4.33 10.47 -24.58
C GLN A 255 4.68 9.01 -24.36
N TYR A 256 5.38 8.69 -23.26
CA TYR A 256 5.69 7.31 -22.90
C TYR A 256 4.43 6.45 -22.71
N ALA A 257 3.43 6.98 -21.99
CA ALA A 257 2.15 6.31 -21.76
C ALA A 257 1.41 6.03 -23.07
N ILE A 258 1.42 6.98 -24.02
CA ILE A 258 0.82 6.84 -25.35
C ILE A 258 1.54 5.75 -26.15
N ASP A 259 2.86 5.83 -26.26
CA ASP A 259 3.67 4.94 -27.10
C ASP A 259 3.56 3.47 -26.65
N HIS A 260 3.50 3.25 -25.34
CA HIS A 260 3.45 1.90 -24.74
C HIS A 260 2.03 1.42 -24.42
N LYS A 261 1.03 2.31 -24.57
CA LYS A 261 -0.37 2.08 -24.14
C LYS A 261 -0.41 1.61 -22.69
N LEU A 262 0.30 2.32 -21.82
CA LEU A 262 0.38 2.08 -20.39
C LEU A 262 -0.38 3.18 -19.66
N PRO A 263 -1.51 2.88 -19.00
CA PRO A 263 -2.21 3.86 -18.17
C PRO A 263 -1.32 4.39 -17.04
N VAL A 264 -1.50 5.66 -16.68
CA VAL A 264 -0.63 6.40 -15.77
C VAL A 264 -1.40 7.02 -14.60
N LEU A 265 -0.82 6.91 -13.41
CA LEU A 265 -1.13 7.69 -12.22
C LEU A 265 -0.07 8.78 -12.09
N PHE A 266 -0.46 10.06 -12.19
CA PHE A 266 0.48 11.17 -11.98
C PHE A 266 0.53 11.54 -10.50
N THR A 267 1.71 11.42 -9.88
CA THR A 267 1.90 11.95 -8.52
C THR A 267 2.34 13.41 -8.63
N LEU A 268 1.41 14.35 -8.48
CA LEU A 268 1.70 15.78 -8.45
C LEU A 268 2.28 16.11 -7.08
N ASN A 269 3.60 16.24 -7.02
CA ASN A 269 4.34 16.41 -5.78
C ASN A 269 4.89 17.83 -5.66
N GLY A 270 4.38 18.56 -4.67
CA GLY A 270 4.93 19.83 -4.18
C GLY A 270 5.00 19.83 -2.66
N GLY A 271 5.09 18.63 -2.07
CA GLY A 271 5.26 18.40 -0.64
C GLY A 271 6.74 18.24 -0.29
N ILE A 272 6.99 17.79 0.94
CA ILE A 272 8.34 17.71 1.50
C ILE A 272 9.28 16.76 0.73
N TRP A 273 8.74 15.74 0.07
CA TRP A 273 9.51 14.82 -0.77
C TRP A 273 9.82 15.36 -2.17
N ALA A 274 9.14 16.43 -2.61
CA ALA A 274 9.49 17.12 -3.86
C ALA A 274 10.70 18.03 -3.69
N ASP A 275 11.07 18.30 -2.44
CA ASP A 275 12.17 19.18 -2.11
C ASP A 275 13.49 18.56 -2.54
N ALA A 276 14.43 19.44 -2.87
CA ALA A 276 15.67 19.09 -3.48
C ALA A 276 16.51 18.11 -2.67
N ALA A 277 17.40 17.39 -3.36
CA ALA A 277 18.62 16.90 -2.72
C ALA A 277 19.71 18.01 -2.62
N CYS A 278 19.39 19.26 -3.04
CA CYS A 278 20.20 20.47 -2.94
C CYS A 278 19.52 21.76 -3.49
N ASP A 279 19.70 22.88 -2.79
CA ASP A 279 19.23 24.26 -3.09
C ASP A 279 19.56 24.80 -4.51
N VAL A 280 18.52 25.07 -5.30
CA VAL A 280 18.53 25.61 -6.68
C VAL A 280 17.40 26.65 -6.94
N PRO A 281 17.42 27.82 -6.26
CA PRO A 281 16.32 28.79 -6.24
C PRO A 281 16.16 29.59 -7.54
N GLU A 282 17.01 29.33 -8.53
CA GLU A 282 16.91 29.87 -9.89
C GLU A 282 15.69 29.29 -10.62
N TRP A 283 15.36 28.01 -10.36
CA TRP A 283 14.31 27.25 -11.03
C TRP A 283 13.32 26.60 -10.06
N ASP A 284 13.71 26.32 -8.83
CA ASP A 284 12.82 25.77 -7.82
C ASP A 284 12.15 26.89 -7.03
N ILE A 285 10.81 26.91 -7.02
CA ILE A 285 10.06 27.88 -6.22
C ILE A 285 9.99 27.47 -4.74
N ASN A 286 10.14 26.19 -4.41
CA ASN A 286 10.22 25.72 -3.03
C ASN A 286 11.42 26.36 -2.34
N ASP A 287 12.62 26.12 -2.85
CA ASP A 287 13.89 26.70 -2.40
C ASP A 287 13.80 28.23 -2.30
N LYS A 288 13.19 28.87 -3.30
CA LYS A 288 13.04 30.32 -3.32
C LYS A 288 12.12 30.85 -2.20
N LEU A 289 11.03 30.15 -1.92
CA LEU A 289 10.10 30.49 -0.83
C LEU A 289 10.75 30.26 0.53
N GLU A 290 11.53 29.18 0.64
CA GLU A 290 12.20 28.78 1.87
C GLU A 290 13.27 29.76 2.34
N GLN A 291 13.84 30.58 1.46
CA GLN A 291 14.75 31.67 1.85
C GLN A 291 14.12 32.69 2.83
N ASP A 292 12.80 32.83 2.84
CA ASP A 292 12.07 33.63 3.82
C ASP A 292 11.52 32.71 4.92
N LYS A 293 12.11 32.82 6.12
CA LYS A 293 11.71 32.01 7.29
C LYS A 293 10.21 32.10 7.61
N ASN A 294 9.52 33.17 7.22
CA ASN A 294 8.07 33.28 7.44
C ASN A 294 7.24 32.31 6.59
N ASN A 295 7.82 31.76 5.52
CA ASN A 295 7.19 30.74 4.68
C ASN A 295 7.46 29.32 5.17
N CYS A 296 8.32 29.12 6.17
CA CYS A 296 8.74 27.80 6.65
C CYS A 296 8.02 27.40 7.94
N GLN A 297 8.01 26.11 8.25
CA GLN A 297 7.58 25.59 9.55
C GLN A 297 8.61 25.92 10.63
N TRP A 298 8.14 26.26 11.83
CA TRP A 298 8.98 26.57 12.99
C TRP A 298 8.77 25.50 14.06
N ASP A 299 9.83 25.16 14.77
CA ASP A 299 9.77 24.22 15.90
C ASP A 299 9.21 24.88 17.18
N GLU A 300 9.04 24.10 18.25
CA GLU A 300 8.52 24.58 19.53
C GLU A 300 9.40 25.62 20.24
N GLU A 301 10.63 25.82 19.78
CA GLU A 301 11.59 26.84 20.25
C GLU A 301 11.55 28.12 19.40
N ASN A 302 10.68 28.16 18.38
CA ASN A 302 10.55 29.22 17.37
C ASN A 302 11.72 29.29 16.37
N GLU A 303 12.36 28.16 16.10
CA GLU A 303 13.45 28.08 15.12
C GLU A 303 13.00 27.39 13.84
N VAL A 304 13.51 27.88 12.71
CA VAL A 304 13.40 27.19 11.43
C VAL A 304 14.62 26.30 11.27
N ILE A 305 14.39 25.00 11.17
CA ILE A 305 15.46 24.03 11.03
C ILE A 305 16.17 24.22 9.67
N PRO A 306 17.52 24.19 9.62
CA PRO A 306 18.26 24.20 8.35
C PRO A 306 18.04 22.92 7.55
N ASP A 307 17.99 23.03 6.23
CA ASP A 307 17.74 22.00 5.22
C ASP A 307 18.54 20.72 5.44
N ASP A 308 19.83 20.87 5.72
CA ASP A 308 20.76 19.75 5.81
C ASP A 308 20.81 19.11 7.20
N SER A 309 19.89 19.46 8.11
CA SER A 309 19.90 18.95 9.49
C SER A 309 19.52 17.47 9.62
N VAL A 310 18.84 16.89 8.62
CA VAL A 310 18.44 15.48 8.61
C VAL A 310 19.07 14.79 7.41
N LYS A 311 19.94 13.80 7.66
CA LYS A 311 20.61 13.00 6.62
C LYS A 311 20.34 11.51 6.84
N LYS A 312 20.28 10.73 5.76
CA LYS A 312 20.22 9.24 5.75
C LYS A 312 18.95 8.63 6.37
N LEU A 313 17.78 9.12 5.97
CA LEU A 313 16.51 8.45 6.32
C LEU A 313 16.27 7.23 5.41
N SER A 314 15.56 6.21 5.94
CA SER A 314 15.05 5.11 5.11
C SER A 314 13.97 5.62 4.16
N GLY A 315 13.93 5.10 2.93
CA GLY A 315 12.98 5.55 1.89
C GLY A 315 13.37 6.84 1.19
N SER A 316 14.54 7.39 1.53
CA SER A 316 15.02 8.69 1.09
C SER A 316 16.34 8.55 0.33
N MET A 317 16.62 9.46 -0.62
CA MET A 317 17.96 9.62 -1.19
C MET A 317 18.97 10.12 -0.13
N GLU A 318 20.27 10.16 -0.45
CA GLU A 318 21.26 10.79 0.44
C GLU A 318 21.03 12.32 0.54
N SER A 319 20.25 12.71 1.56
CA SER A 319 19.94 14.09 2.00
C SER A 319 18.94 14.87 1.13
N PRO A 320 17.66 14.47 1.02
CA PRO A 320 16.61 15.45 0.75
C PRO A 320 16.56 16.46 1.89
N GLU A 321 16.31 17.71 1.55
CA GLU A 321 16.30 18.89 2.42
C GLU A 321 15.08 18.91 3.40
N LEU A 322 14.59 17.71 3.80
CA LEU A 322 13.37 17.43 4.57
C LEU A 322 13.26 18.13 5.93
N ALA A 323 14.35 18.73 6.43
CA ALA A 323 14.32 19.41 7.71
C ALA A 323 13.65 20.79 7.60
N ARG A 324 13.78 21.44 6.44
CA ARG A 324 13.06 22.68 6.13
C ARG A 324 11.86 22.33 5.29
N ALA A 325 10.72 22.93 5.64
CA ALA A 325 9.48 22.67 4.94
C ALA A 325 8.63 23.93 4.96
N LEU A 326 7.87 24.15 3.89
CA LEU A 326 6.90 25.23 3.84
C LEU A 326 5.78 25.04 4.88
N THR A 327 5.34 26.14 5.51
CA THR A 327 4.18 26.15 6.41
C THR A 327 2.86 26.05 5.65
N PHE A 328 1.88 25.36 6.26
CA PHE A 328 0.53 25.16 5.72
C PHE A 328 -0.49 26.21 6.20
N ASN A 329 -0.09 27.15 7.06
CA ASN A 329 -1.06 28.13 7.54
C ASN A 329 -1.59 29.01 6.41
N VAL A 330 -2.86 29.41 6.53
CA VAL A 330 -3.55 30.13 5.45
C VAL A 330 -3.03 31.55 5.21
N TYR A 331 -2.18 32.06 6.11
CA TYR A 331 -1.54 33.37 5.99
C TYR A 331 -0.23 33.35 5.19
N ALA A 332 0.31 32.17 4.89
CA ALA A 332 1.43 32.00 3.97
C ALA A 332 0.97 32.19 2.51
N ALA A 333 0.55 33.41 2.17
CA ALA A 333 -0.11 33.74 0.91
C ALA A 333 0.75 33.42 -0.32
N LYS A 334 2.09 33.58 -0.23
CA LYS A 334 3.01 33.23 -1.31
C LYS A 334 3.06 31.72 -1.54
N ASN A 335 3.19 30.93 -0.46
CA ASN A 335 3.18 29.46 -0.55
C ASN A 335 1.91 28.99 -1.26
N ARG A 336 0.75 29.46 -0.81
CA ARG A 336 -0.55 29.10 -1.40
C ARG A 336 -0.68 29.57 -2.85
N LEU A 337 -0.24 30.79 -3.18
CA LEU A 337 -0.29 31.32 -4.54
C LEU A 337 0.47 30.44 -5.53
N TYR A 338 1.75 30.17 -5.27
CA TYR A 338 2.59 29.39 -6.18
C TYR A 338 2.14 27.93 -6.26
N LYS A 339 1.76 27.33 -5.12
CA LYS A 339 1.27 25.96 -5.06
C LYS A 339 -0.02 25.77 -5.82
N LYS A 340 -1.04 26.61 -5.57
CA LYS A 340 -2.29 26.60 -6.32
C LYS A 340 -2.06 26.78 -7.82
N ARG A 341 -1.34 27.83 -8.21
CA ARG A 341 -1.13 28.16 -9.62
C ARG A 341 -0.43 27.02 -10.38
N ASN A 342 0.69 26.53 -9.86
CA ASN A 342 1.46 25.51 -10.56
C ASN A 342 0.75 24.15 -10.57
N LEU A 343 0.05 23.79 -9.49
CA LEU A 343 -0.78 22.60 -9.45
C LEU A 343 -1.89 22.66 -10.51
N GLN A 344 -2.59 23.80 -10.63
CA GLN A 344 -3.63 24.01 -11.63
C GLN A 344 -3.09 24.01 -13.06
N GLN A 345 -1.87 24.51 -13.29
CA GLN A 345 -1.20 24.42 -14.59
C GLN A 345 -0.93 22.96 -14.99
N ALA A 346 -0.40 22.14 -14.08
CA ALA A 346 -0.20 20.72 -14.33
C ALA A 346 -1.53 19.98 -14.58
N ALA A 347 -2.55 20.27 -13.76
CA ALA A 347 -3.88 19.67 -13.87
C ALA A 347 -4.58 20.01 -15.22
N ALA A 348 -4.45 21.24 -15.71
CA ALA A 348 -5.01 21.65 -16.99
C ALA A 348 -4.43 20.83 -18.16
N ILE A 349 -3.12 20.58 -18.13
CA ILE A 349 -2.43 19.75 -19.15
C ILE A 349 -2.87 18.30 -19.04
N ILE A 350 -2.99 17.75 -17.81
CA ILE A 350 -3.50 16.39 -17.59
C ILE A 350 -4.94 16.26 -18.10
N ARG A 351 -5.79 17.25 -17.88
CA ARG A 351 -7.17 17.27 -18.38
C ARG A 351 -7.22 17.20 -19.92
N GLU A 352 -6.34 17.94 -20.60
CA GLU A 352 -6.24 17.89 -22.07
C GLU A 352 -5.76 16.53 -22.56
N PHE A 353 -4.79 15.92 -21.88
CA PHE A 353 -4.35 14.54 -22.13
C PHE A 353 -5.51 13.54 -21.99
N VAL A 354 -6.31 13.65 -20.93
CA VAL A 354 -7.47 12.78 -20.68
C VAL A 354 -8.54 12.92 -21.76
N ALA A 355 -8.78 14.15 -22.23
CA ALA A 355 -9.75 14.39 -23.30
C ALA A 355 -9.37 13.68 -24.61
N GLN A 356 -8.07 13.51 -24.86
CA GLN A 356 -7.53 12.84 -26.04
C GLN A 356 -7.31 11.34 -25.83
N HIS A 357 -7.01 10.93 -24.60
CA HIS A 357 -6.62 9.57 -24.22
C HIS A 357 -7.32 9.12 -22.92
N PRO A 358 -8.66 9.00 -22.89
CA PRO A 358 -9.42 8.75 -21.67
C PRO A 358 -9.08 7.42 -20.98
N ASP A 359 -8.60 6.43 -21.74
CA ASP A 359 -8.20 5.11 -21.24
C ASP A 359 -6.81 5.09 -20.58
N LEU A 360 -6.02 6.17 -20.71
CA LEU A 360 -4.64 6.22 -20.22
C LEU A 360 -4.49 6.95 -18.88
N LEU A 361 -5.50 7.64 -18.35
CA LEU A 361 -5.42 8.15 -16.99
C LEU A 361 -5.94 7.10 -16.02
N ILE A 362 -5.18 6.79 -14.98
CA ILE A 362 -5.68 6.08 -13.78
C ILE A 362 -6.16 7.09 -12.75
N GLY A 363 -5.35 8.11 -12.46
CA GLY A 363 -5.70 9.23 -11.60
C GLY A 363 -4.55 10.22 -11.38
N VAL A 364 -4.71 11.07 -10.38
CA VAL A 364 -3.73 12.01 -9.84
C VAL A 364 -3.63 11.79 -8.34
N SER A 365 -2.40 11.68 -7.83
CA SER A 365 -2.13 11.65 -6.39
C SER A 365 -1.40 12.92 -5.96
N MET A 366 -1.73 13.43 -4.78
CA MET A 366 -1.24 14.73 -4.29
C MET A 366 -0.25 14.54 -3.14
N ASP A 367 0.84 15.32 -3.16
CA ASP A 367 1.78 15.54 -2.04
C ASP A 367 1.94 14.34 -1.08
N PRO A 368 2.80 13.36 -1.42
CA PRO A 368 3.09 12.23 -0.56
C PRO A 368 3.52 12.64 0.84
N ASP A 369 3.06 11.90 1.86
CA ASP A 369 3.43 12.06 3.26
C ASP A 369 3.26 13.49 3.77
N LEU A 370 2.04 14.00 3.66
CA LEU A 370 1.71 15.31 4.19
C LEU A 370 1.77 15.30 5.72
N TYR A 371 2.70 16.08 6.27
CA TYR A 371 2.90 16.20 7.70
C TYR A 371 3.35 17.61 8.10
N LEU A 372 3.05 17.99 9.33
CA LEU A 372 3.87 18.94 10.07
C LEU A 372 5.17 18.22 10.46
N ASN A 373 6.32 18.79 10.10
CA ASN A 373 7.58 18.05 9.91
C ASN A 373 7.87 16.99 10.99
N PRO A 374 7.74 15.68 10.68
CA PRO A 374 7.93 14.60 11.64
C PRO A 374 9.37 14.03 11.60
N PHE A 375 10.20 14.48 10.66
CA PHE A 375 11.51 13.89 10.37
C PHE A 375 12.59 14.40 11.33
N VAL A 376 12.41 15.61 11.87
CA VAL A 376 13.28 16.17 12.90
C VAL A 376 12.88 15.59 14.26
N GLN A 377 13.64 14.59 14.71
CA GLN A 377 13.31 13.86 15.93
C GLN A 377 13.22 14.77 17.17
N LYS A 378 12.22 14.52 18.02
CA LYS A 378 11.99 15.20 19.31
C LYS A 378 11.65 16.68 19.20
N LYS A 379 11.32 17.17 18.01
CA LYS A 379 10.79 18.51 17.77
C LYS A 379 9.32 18.43 17.38
N TRP A 380 8.58 19.49 17.61
CA TRP A 380 7.16 19.63 17.29
C TRP A 380 6.97 20.84 16.38
N PHE A 381 6.14 20.65 15.36
CA PHE A 381 5.82 21.68 14.37
C PHE A 381 4.31 21.82 14.26
N ASP A 382 3.73 22.95 13.87
CA ASP A 382 4.38 24.14 13.33
C ASP A 382 4.04 25.36 14.20
N TYR A 383 5.06 26.05 14.68
CA TYR A 383 4.94 27.24 15.53
C TYR A 383 5.17 28.55 14.75
N ASN A 384 5.10 28.51 13.42
CA ASN A 384 5.17 29.70 12.58
C ASN A 384 4.17 30.77 13.07
N PRO A 385 4.53 32.08 13.07
CA PRO A 385 3.64 33.14 13.55
C PRO A 385 2.25 33.15 12.89
N GLY A 386 2.15 32.79 11.61
CA GLY A 386 0.88 32.63 10.89
C GLY A 386 0.06 31.44 11.41
N THR A 387 0.72 30.32 11.72
CA THR A 387 0.11 29.14 12.34
C THR A 387 -0.41 29.45 13.75
N LEU A 388 0.37 30.16 14.57
CA LEU A 388 -0.06 30.60 15.90
C LEU A 388 -1.26 31.56 15.84
N ARG A 389 -1.28 32.46 14.85
CA ARG A 389 -2.44 33.32 14.58
C ARG A 389 -3.67 32.48 14.23
N GLN A 390 -3.53 31.54 13.29
CA GLN A 390 -4.64 30.70 12.84
C GLN A 390 -5.16 29.81 13.97
N PHE A 391 -4.30 29.29 14.84
CA PHE A 391 -4.70 28.53 16.03
C PHE A 391 -5.60 29.36 16.96
N ARG A 392 -5.20 30.60 17.27
CA ARG A 392 -6.01 31.51 18.11
C ARG A 392 -7.36 31.83 17.49
N GLU A 393 -7.40 32.03 16.18
CA GLU A 393 -8.65 32.31 15.46
C GLU A 393 -9.54 31.06 15.37
N TRP A 394 -8.96 29.87 15.21
CA TRP A 394 -9.67 28.59 15.26
C TRP A 394 -10.31 28.33 16.61
N LEU A 395 -9.58 28.56 17.71
CA LEU A 395 -10.12 28.47 19.07
C LEU A 395 -11.31 29.41 19.25
N GLN A 396 -11.24 30.63 18.72
CA GLN A 396 -12.30 31.64 18.84
C GLN A 396 -13.44 31.50 17.82
N GLY A 397 -13.26 30.71 16.75
CA GLY A 397 -14.16 30.70 15.61
C GLY A 397 -14.19 32.04 14.85
N THR A 398 -13.09 32.80 14.88
CA THR A 398 -12.93 34.12 14.24
C THR A 398 -12.06 34.04 12.98
N GLY A 399 -11.72 35.18 12.37
CA GLY A 399 -10.87 35.25 11.18
C GLY A 399 -11.44 34.40 10.03
N PRO A 400 -10.66 33.48 9.44
CA PRO A 400 -11.13 32.64 8.35
C PRO A 400 -12.29 31.72 8.74
N TYR A 401 -12.41 31.38 10.02
CA TYR A 401 -13.47 30.52 10.54
C TYR A 401 -14.81 31.27 10.72
N ALA A 402 -14.82 32.61 10.66
CA ALA A 402 -16.00 33.45 10.89
C ALA A 402 -17.01 33.45 9.72
N GLY A 403 -16.66 32.88 8.56
CA GLY A 403 -17.49 32.89 7.34
C GLY A 403 -17.34 34.15 6.47
N HIS A 404 -16.52 35.10 6.90
CA HIS A 404 -16.30 36.38 6.21
C HIS A 404 -14.78 36.70 6.22
N PRO A 405 -13.95 35.89 5.53
CA PRO A 405 -12.50 36.04 5.57
C PRO A 405 -12.05 37.35 4.92
N ALA A 406 -10.86 37.82 5.31
CA ALA A 406 -10.19 38.91 4.61
C ALA A 406 -9.80 38.49 3.18
N ALA A 407 -9.60 39.46 2.29
CA ALA A 407 -9.16 39.20 0.92
C ALA A 407 -7.85 38.37 0.88
N GLY A 408 -7.84 37.32 0.05
CA GLY A 408 -6.69 36.40 -0.08
C GLY A 408 -6.63 35.25 0.93
N VAL A 409 -7.49 35.27 1.95
CA VAL A 409 -7.61 34.20 2.96
C VAL A 409 -8.83 33.32 2.61
N PRO A 410 -8.73 31.98 2.65
CA PRO A 410 -9.85 31.09 2.36
C PRO A 410 -10.94 31.19 3.43
N ASN A 411 -12.17 30.87 3.04
CA ASN A 411 -13.27 30.73 3.99
C ASN A 411 -13.21 29.34 4.64
N LEU A 412 -12.94 29.30 5.95
CA LEU A 412 -12.82 28.07 6.73
C LEU A 412 -14.01 27.85 7.66
N SER A 413 -15.18 28.46 7.39
CA SER A 413 -16.34 28.32 8.29
C SER A 413 -16.80 26.89 8.51
N ARG A 414 -16.54 25.98 7.55
CA ARG A 414 -16.82 24.54 7.69
C ARG A 414 -15.94 23.84 8.73
N TYR A 415 -14.75 24.37 8.98
CA TYR A 415 -13.80 23.89 9.99
C TYR A 415 -13.88 24.64 11.32
N ARG A 416 -14.86 25.53 11.48
CA ARG A 416 -15.07 26.21 12.75
C ARG A 416 -15.30 25.16 13.84
N LYS A 417 -14.62 25.28 14.98
CA LYS A 417 -14.97 24.48 16.16
C LYS A 417 -16.46 24.57 16.42
N GLU A 418 -17.07 23.41 16.66
CA GLU A 418 -18.48 23.33 17.08
C GLU A 418 -18.74 24.22 18.32
N LYS A 419 -17.76 24.25 19.23
CA LYS A 419 -17.75 25.10 20.41
C LYS A 419 -16.47 25.92 20.45
N PRO A 420 -16.50 27.14 19.91
CA PRO A 420 -15.41 28.10 20.11
C PRO A 420 -15.23 28.39 21.60
N LEU A 421 -13.99 28.66 22.00
CA LEU A 421 -13.59 28.86 23.39
C LEU A 421 -13.46 30.35 23.72
N THR A 422 -13.80 30.69 24.94
CA THR A 422 -13.48 31.98 25.57
C THR A 422 -12.05 31.96 26.14
N LEU A 423 -11.49 33.15 26.42
CA LEU A 423 -10.16 33.25 27.05
C LEU A 423 -10.12 32.61 28.45
N ILE A 424 -11.25 32.60 29.16
CA ILE A 424 -11.38 31.95 30.47
C ILE A 424 -11.22 30.44 30.32
N GLU A 425 -11.96 29.82 29.41
CA GLU A 425 -11.88 28.38 29.15
C GLU A 425 -10.49 27.97 28.63
N VAL A 426 -9.86 28.82 27.80
CA VAL A 426 -8.46 28.61 27.37
C VAL A 426 -7.52 28.59 28.57
N ASN A 427 -7.64 29.56 29.49
CA ASN A 427 -6.81 29.60 30.70
C ASN A 427 -7.03 28.39 31.62
N GLU A 428 -8.29 27.93 31.74
CA GLU A 428 -8.63 26.72 32.49
C GLU A 428 -8.03 25.46 31.88
N LEU A 429 -8.17 25.28 30.56
CA LEU A 429 -7.62 24.12 29.84
C LEU A 429 -6.08 24.12 29.84
N SER A 430 -5.46 25.28 29.64
CA SER A 430 -4.01 25.41 29.56
C SER A 430 -3.32 25.43 30.91
N GLY A 431 -4.06 25.67 32.00
CA GLY A 431 -3.48 25.95 33.32
C GLY A 431 -2.60 27.20 33.34
N ARG A 432 -2.83 28.16 32.42
CA ARG A 432 -2.08 29.42 32.29
C ARG A 432 -3.01 30.60 32.55
N SER A 433 -2.47 31.83 32.52
CA SER A 433 -3.22 33.05 32.81
C SER A 433 -2.95 34.13 31.79
N PHE A 434 -3.22 33.83 30.52
CA PHE A 434 -3.17 34.77 29.40
C PHE A 434 -4.14 35.93 29.64
N LYS A 435 -3.67 37.16 29.42
CA LYS A 435 -4.45 38.40 29.58
C LYS A 435 -5.17 38.83 28.31
N SER A 436 -4.72 38.31 27.17
CA SER A 436 -5.25 38.64 25.85
C SER A 436 -5.08 37.47 24.89
N TRP A 437 -5.83 37.46 23.78
CA TRP A 437 -5.74 36.41 22.77
C TRP A 437 -4.39 36.35 22.05
N VAL A 438 -3.69 37.48 21.93
CA VAL A 438 -2.35 37.52 21.32
C VAL A 438 -1.29 36.82 22.17
N GLU A 439 -1.52 36.72 23.49
CA GLU A 439 -0.64 35.99 24.41
C GLU A 439 -0.89 34.48 24.41
N VAL A 440 -2.05 34.01 23.93
CA VAL A 440 -2.40 32.58 23.92
C VAL A 440 -1.36 31.82 23.09
N ASP A 441 -0.77 30.80 23.69
CA ASP A 441 0.34 30.04 23.13
C ASP A 441 0.08 28.53 23.31
N PRO A 442 0.28 27.69 22.28
CA PRO A 442 0.14 26.26 22.41
C PRO A 442 1.18 25.67 23.39
N PRO A 443 1.04 24.40 23.79
CA PRO A 443 2.07 23.72 24.57
C PRO A 443 3.42 23.74 23.84
N ARG A 444 4.51 23.92 24.59
CA ARG A 444 5.90 23.88 24.10
C ARG A 444 6.75 22.82 24.81
N SER A 445 6.10 21.96 25.59
CA SER A 445 6.76 20.92 26.38
C SER A 445 5.90 19.67 26.38
N PHE A 446 6.51 18.54 26.07
CA PHE A 446 5.83 17.26 25.88
C PHE A 446 6.43 16.16 26.77
N PRO A 447 6.34 16.28 28.11
CA PRO A 447 7.01 15.38 29.03
C PRO A 447 6.32 14.00 29.13
N HIS A 448 7.13 12.93 29.20
CA HIS A 448 6.68 11.56 29.45
C HIS A 448 6.63 11.23 30.96
N ILE A 449 6.13 12.15 31.79
CA ILE A 449 6.12 11.99 33.26
C ILE A 449 5.05 10.99 33.70
N LEU A 450 5.42 10.07 34.59
CA LEU A 450 4.51 9.08 35.17
C LEU A 450 3.31 9.78 35.86
N GLY A 451 2.10 9.38 35.52
CA GLY A 451 0.85 9.92 36.09
C GLY A 451 0.34 11.21 35.42
N LYS A 452 1.21 12.01 34.80
CA LYS A 452 0.84 13.21 34.01
C LYS A 452 1.61 13.28 32.67
N PRO A 453 1.48 12.27 31.80
CA PRO A 453 2.12 12.31 30.51
C PRO A 453 1.43 13.31 29.58
N PHE A 454 2.19 13.90 28.63
CA PHE A 454 1.67 14.95 27.74
C PHE A 454 0.42 14.52 26.95
N TRP A 455 0.30 13.26 26.55
CA TRP A 455 -0.85 12.76 25.80
C TRP A 455 -2.15 12.67 26.61
N LYS A 456 -2.12 12.98 27.90
CA LYS A 456 -3.31 13.15 28.76
C LYS A 456 -3.62 14.61 29.08
N ASP A 457 -2.80 15.55 28.61
CA ASP A 457 -2.97 16.98 28.84
C ASP A 457 -4.05 17.55 27.90
N ALA A 458 -5.00 18.30 28.47
CA ALA A 458 -6.13 18.84 27.72
C ALA A 458 -5.72 19.94 26.73
N TRP A 459 -4.68 20.70 27.04
CA TRP A 459 -4.16 21.76 26.15
C TRP A 459 -3.35 21.18 25.00
N VAL A 460 -2.57 20.13 25.26
CA VAL A 460 -1.96 19.31 24.20
C VAL A 460 -3.01 18.73 23.26
N ARG A 461 -4.14 18.27 23.79
CA ARG A 461 -5.23 17.78 22.95
C ARG A 461 -5.78 18.84 22.00
N GLU A 462 -5.99 20.08 22.47
CA GLU A 462 -6.45 21.17 21.59
C GLU A 462 -5.41 21.50 20.51
N TRP A 463 -4.12 21.51 20.86
CA TRP A 463 -3.05 21.74 19.89
C TRP A 463 -2.97 20.64 18.83
N GLU A 464 -2.99 19.38 19.25
CA GLU A 464 -2.93 18.24 18.32
C GLU A 464 -4.17 18.14 17.43
N HIS A 465 -5.35 18.50 17.93
CA HIS A 465 -6.57 18.61 17.10
C HIS A 465 -6.35 19.65 16.00
N PHE A 466 -5.86 20.84 16.35
CA PHE A 466 -5.59 21.89 15.35
C PHE A 466 -4.51 21.46 14.34
N ARG A 467 -3.45 20.77 14.78
CA ARG A 467 -2.41 20.23 13.89
C ARG A 467 -2.98 19.27 12.85
N ARG A 468 -3.91 18.38 13.25
CA ARG A 468 -4.62 17.48 12.32
C ARG A 468 -5.54 18.22 11.37
N HIS A 469 -6.21 19.25 11.86
CA HIS A 469 -6.99 20.14 11.01
C HIS A 469 -6.15 20.82 9.92
N LEU A 470 -4.88 21.17 10.17
CA LEU A 470 -4.01 21.76 9.13
C LEU A 470 -3.68 20.77 8.00
N VAL A 471 -3.43 19.50 8.34
CA VAL A 471 -3.16 18.44 7.35
C VAL A 471 -4.40 18.17 6.50
N ASP A 472 -5.56 18.00 7.15
CA ASP A 472 -6.88 17.90 6.51
C ASP A 472 -7.14 19.07 5.55
N LEU A 473 -7.07 20.30 6.07
CA LEU A 473 -7.29 21.50 5.28
C LEU A 473 -6.38 21.56 4.04
N HIS A 474 -5.12 21.17 4.17
CA HIS A 474 -4.19 21.24 3.06
C HIS A 474 -4.51 20.20 1.98
N TYR A 475 -4.88 18.95 2.31
CA TYR A 475 -5.40 18.01 1.30
C TYR A 475 -6.69 18.51 0.64
N ASP A 476 -7.56 19.14 1.41
CA ASP A 476 -8.79 19.73 0.88
C ASP A 476 -8.54 20.88 -0.07
N GLU A 477 -7.61 21.79 0.24
CA GLU A 477 -7.22 22.86 -0.67
C GLU A 477 -6.64 22.29 -1.98
N LEU A 478 -5.75 21.30 -1.90
CA LEU A 478 -5.17 20.67 -3.09
C LEU A 478 -6.24 20.02 -3.97
N SER A 479 -7.13 19.22 -3.38
CA SER A 479 -8.21 18.54 -4.12
C SER A 479 -9.19 19.54 -4.73
N GLN A 480 -9.55 20.59 -3.98
CA GLN A 480 -10.38 21.69 -4.48
C GLN A 480 -9.74 22.36 -5.69
N TRP A 481 -8.44 22.70 -5.63
CA TRP A 481 -7.75 23.38 -6.72
C TRP A 481 -7.66 22.53 -7.99
N LEU A 482 -7.52 21.21 -7.85
CA LEU A 482 -7.56 20.26 -8.98
C LEU A 482 -8.95 20.19 -9.62
N VAL A 483 -10.02 20.15 -8.82
CA VAL A 483 -11.41 20.21 -9.35
C VAL A 483 -11.68 21.55 -10.02
N GLU A 484 -11.23 22.67 -9.45
CA GLU A 484 -11.32 24.00 -10.07
C GLU A 484 -10.58 24.07 -11.42
N ALA A 485 -9.51 23.28 -11.60
CA ALA A 485 -8.82 23.14 -12.89
C ALA A 485 -9.54 22.20 -13.88
N GLY A 486 -10.60 21.52 -13.43
CA GLY A 486 -11.47 20.67 -14.24
C GLY A 486 -11.09 19.19 -14.26
N LEU A 487 -10.34 18.70 -13.27
CA LEU A 487 -10.22 17.26 -13.04
C LEU A 487 -11.45 16.72 -12.30
N ASP A 488 -11.88 15.52 -12.66
CA ASP A 488 -12.93 14.82 -11.93
C ASP A 488 -12.41 14.38 -10.56
N LYS A 489 -13.23 14.55 -9.52
CA LYS A 489 -12.90 14.15 -8.16
C LYS A 489 -12.64 12.64 -8.04
N ASP A 490 -13.27 11.84 -8.90
CA ASP A 490 -13.10 10.38 -8.93
C ASP A 490 -11.67 9.97 -9.34
N PHE A 491 -10.84 10.93 -9.80
CA PHE A 491 -9.43 10.73 -10.14
C PHE A 491 -8.45 11.35 -9.16
N ILE A 492 -8.91 11.99 -8.09
CA ILE A 492 -8.05 12.72 -7.16
C ILE A 492 -7.85 11.88 -5.90
N TYR A 493 -6.59 11.64 -5.55
CA TYR A 493 -6.22 10.86 -4.36
C TYR A 493 -5.24 11.65 -3.48
N SER A 494 -5.42 11.58 -2.16
CA SER A 494 -4.36 11.93 -1.21
C SER A 494 -3.18 10.94 -1.31
N SER A 495 -2.13 11.11 -0.52
CA SER A 495 -0.99 10.18 -0.50
C SER A 495 -0.38 10.11 0.90
N GLN A 496 -1.12 9.56 1.86
CA GLN A 496 -0.70 9.58 3.27
C GLN A 496 -0.02 8.27 3.71
N GLY A 497 1.11 8.39 4.40
CA GLY A 497 1.78 7.32 5.14
C GLY A 497 0.97 6.78 6.31
N PHE A 498 0.68 5.48 6.30
CA PHE A 498 0.07 4.77 7.44
C PHE A 498 1.01 3.69 7.98
N MET A 499 2.22 4.08 8.34
CA MET A 499 3.21 3.18 8.93
C MET A 499 2.76 2.65 10.29
N ALA A 500 2.94 1.34 10.49
CA ALA A 500 2.64 0.70 11.77
C ALA A 500 3.45 1.38 12.89
N PRO A 501 2.80 1.94 13.93
CA PRO A 501 3.51 2.57 15.03
C PRO A 501 4.52 1.60 15.66
N GLY A 502 5.63 2.14 16.18
CA GLY A 502 6.68 1.34 16.82
C GLY A 502 6.19 0.63 18.08
N GLU A 503 6.96 -0.35 18.56
CA GLU A 503 6.66 -1.05 19.81
C GLU A 503 6.48 -0.06 20.98
N GLY A 504 5.44 -0.26 21.79
CA GLY A 504 5.09 0.65 22.89
C GLY A 504 4.37 1.95 22.47
N SER A 505 4.22 2.21 21.17
CA SER A 505 3.44 3.35 20.67
C SER A 505 1.94 3.05 20.64
N MET A 506 1.13 4.08 20.83
CA MET A 506 -0.32 4.01 20.62
C MET A 506 -0.64 3.83 19.12
N PRO A 507 -1.83 3.35 18.75
CA PRO A 507 -2.32 3.41 17.37
C PRO A 507 -2.34 4.84 16.86
N PHE A 508 -2.09 5.07 15.57
CA PHE A 508 -2.28 6.40 14.98
C PHE A 508 -3.75 6.80 14.99
N ALA A 509 -4.02 8.09 14.78
CA ALA A 509 -5.37 8.65 14.89
C ALA A 509 -6.25 8.20 13.72
N ILE A 510 -7.45 7.71 14.02
CA ILE A 510 -8.52 7.48 13.06
C ILE A 510 -9.21 8.79 12.74
N ASN A 511 -9.60 9.55 13.77
CA ASN A 511 -10.32 10.82 13.62
C ASN A 511 -9.41 12.00 13.93
N ILE A 512 -9.72 13.17 13.37
CA ILE A 512 -9.10 14.46 13.72
C ILE A 512 -9.21 14.70 15.23
N SER A 513 -10.37 14.38 15.80
CA SER A 513 -10.68 14.52 17.23
C SER A 513 -10.14 13.40 18.14
N SER A 514 -9.44 12.40 17.59
CA SER A 514 -8.91 11.27 18.38
C SER A 514 -8.00 11.74 19.52
N PRO A 515 -7.88 10.97 20.62
CA PRO A 515 -6.94 11.29 21.69
C PRO A 515 -5.50 11.46 21.20
N VAL A 516 -4.74 12.31 21.88
CA VAL A 516 -3.31 12.55 21.61
C VAL A 516 -2.53 11.25 21.71
N LYS A 517 -1.55 11.07 20.83
CA LYS A 517 -0.69 9.88 20.82
C LYS A 517 0.52 10.10 21.69
N ASN A 518 1.11 9.01 22.17
CA ASN A 518 2.33 9.06 22.99
C ASN A 518 3.61 9.29 22.15
N PHE A 519 3.46 9.74 20.91
CA PHE A 519 4.50 10.12 19.96
C PHE A 519 3.95 11.26 19.08
N ASP A 520 4.84 12.00 18.39
CA ASP A 520 4.39 13.00 17.43
C ASP A 520 3.93 12.31 16.13
N SER A 521 2.67 12.54 15.76
CA SER A 521 2.06 12.00 14.54
C SER A 521 2.27 12.90 13.30
N GLY A 522 2.90 14.06 13.47
CA GLY A 522 3.02 15.07 12.40
C GLY A 522 1.67 15.64 11.96
N GLY A 523 0.64 15.58 12.81
CA GLY A 523 -0.71 16.02 12.47
C GLY A 523 -1.49 15.03 11.59
N MET A 524 -1.05 13.78 11.45
CA MET A 524 -1.78 12.80 10.64
C MET A 524 -2.97 12.16 11.38
N SER A 525 -4.10 12.01 10.68
CA SER A 525 -5.20 11.10 11.00
C SER A 525 -5.77 10.48 9.73
N ILE A 526 -6.48 9.35 9.82
CA ILE A 526 -7.18 8.76 8.66
C ILE A 526 -8.21 9.74 8.11
N GLU A 527 -9.10 10.27 8.96
CA GLU A 527 -10.14 11.24 8.59
C GLU A 527 -9.54 12.45 7.88
N GLY A 528 -8.49 13.06 8.44
CA GLY A 528 -7.81 14.21 7.83
C GLY A 528 -6.98 13.88 6.59
N SER A 529 -6.94 12.62 6.16
CA SER A 529 -6.30 12.21 4.90
C SER A 529 -7.31 11.94 3.79
N VAL A 530 -8.61 12.11 4.05
CA VAL A 530 -9.69 11.90 3.08
C VAL A 530 -10.14 13.27 2.57
N PRO A 531 -9.69 13.70 1.38
CA PRO A 531 -10.04 15.02 0.88
C PRO A 531 -11.54 15.11 0.51
N GLU A 532 -12.17 16.28 0.73
CA GLU A 532 -13.57 16.56 0.38
C GLU A 532 -13.84 16.34 -1.13
N HIS A 533 -12.85 16.66 -1.97
CA HIS A 533 -12.95 16.57 -3.42
C HIS A 533 -12.05 15.47 -4.00
N GLY A 534 -11.98 14.33 -3.33
CA GLY A 534 -11.27 13.16 -3.85
C GLY A 534 -11.42 11.95 -2.95
N HIS A 535 -10.38 11.13 -2.95
CA HIS A 535 -10.34 9.84 -2.28
C HIS A 535 -9.09 9.70 -1.42
N LEU A 536 -9.17 8.81 -0.43
CA LEU A 536 -8.04 8.40 0.37
C LEU A 536 -7.03 7.63 -0.49
N GLY A 537 -5.82 8.14 -0.59
CA GLY A 537 -4.67 7.40 -1.11
C GLY A 537 -3.71 7.03 0.01
N ALA A 538 -3.50 5.72 0.20
CA ALA A 538 -2.68 5.18 1.28
C ALA A 538 -1.27 4.78 0.79
N ILE A 539 -0.26 5.12 1.60
CA ILE A 539 1.12 4.64 1.49
C ILE A 539 1.31 3.57 2.58
N LEU A 540 1.59 2.33 2.17
CA LEU A 540 1.56 1.16 3.02
C LEU A 540 2.83 0.33 2.93
N TYR A 541 3.49 0.14 4.07
CA TYR A 541 4.64 -0.75 4.19
C TYR A 541 4.50 -1.74 5.35
N GLY A 542 5.22 -2.86 5.25
CA GLY A 542 5.38 -3.82 6.34
C GLY A 542 4.03 -4.29 6.93
N PRO A 543 3.86 -4.26 8.26
CA PRO A 543 2.63 -4.72 8.92
C PRO A 543 1.34 -4.02 8.44
N SER A 544 1.42 -2.74 8.05
CA SER A 544 0.26 -2.01 7.51
C SER A 544 -0.15 -2.52 6.14
N ALA A 545 0.81 -2.87 5.28
CA ALA A 545 0.54 -3.42 3.94
C ALA A 545 -0.19 -4.76 3.99
N ILE A 546 -0.03 -5.53 5.06
CA ILE A 546 -0.70 -6.84 5.25
C ILE A 546 -1.92 -6.76 6.19
N ASN A 547 -2.41 -5.55 6.49
CA ASN A 547 -3.56 -5.28 7.37
C ASN A 547 -3.38 -5.83 8.80
N GLN A 548 -2.15 -5.84 9.33
CA GLN A 548 -1.80 -6.40 10.64
C GLN A 548 -1.24 -5.34 11.59
N ILE A 549 -2.06 -4.36 11.92
CA ILE A 549 -1.72 -3.33 12.90
C ILE A 549 -2.82 -3.16 13.94
N ARG A 550 -2.45 -2.59 15.08
CA ARG A 550 -3.40 -2.15 16.09
C ARG A 550 -4.04 -0.83 15.64
N MET A 551 -5.36 -0.76 15.75
CA MET A 551 -6.17 0.45 15.52
C MET A 551 -6.72 0.99 16.86
N GLU A 552 -7.29 2.20 16.85
CA GLU A 552 -7.95 2.77 18.04
C GLU A 552 -9.24 2.04 18.43
N GLU A 553 -9.82 1.33 17.48
CA GLU A 553 -11.05 0.54 17.62
C GLU A 553 -10.81 -0.91 17.17
N ASP A 554 -11.80 -1.78 17.37
CA ASP A 554 -11.72 -3.21 17.05
C ASP A 554 -11.88 -3.53 15.55
N ARG A 555 -11.72 -2.53 14.67
CA ARG A 555 -11.72 -2.68 13.21
C ARG A 555 -10.30 -2.74 12.67
N THR A 556 -10.12 -3.48 11.56
CA THR A 556 -8.85 -3.52 10.83
C THR A 556 -8.60 -2.21 10.09
N LEU A 557 -7.34 -1.93 9.72
CA LEU A 557 -6.97 -0.70 9.00
C LEU A 557 -7.80 -0.53 7.71
N PHE A 558 -7.88 -1.59 6.89
CA PHE A 558 -8.60 -1.50 5.61
C PHE A 558 -10.12 -1.44 5.78
N SER A 559 -10.66 -1.97 6.89
CA SER A 559 -12.07 -1.75 7.23
C SER A 559 -12.35 -0.28 7.52
N VAL A 560 -11.45 0.37 8.27
CA VAL A 560 -11.54 1.80 8.57
C VAL A 560 -11.43 2.62 7.29
N PHE A 561 -10.46 2.32 6.41
CA PHE A 561 -10.34 2.99 5.11
C PHE A 561 -11.63 2.91 4.30
N ARG A 562 -12.15 1.70 4.07
CA ARG A 562 -13.40 1.48 3.33
C ARG A 562 -14.60 2.22 3.94
N LYS A 563 -14.64 2.34 5.28
CA LYS A 563 -15.72 3.04 5.99
C LYS A 563 -15.65 4.56 5.77
N PHE A 564 -14.46 5.14 5.79
CA PHE A 564 -14.27 6.57 5.54
C PHE A 564 -14.45 6.92 4.07
N ASP A 565 -13.92 6.08 3.18
CA ASP A 565 -13.97 6.28 1.75
C ASP A 565 -14.07 4.93 1.01
N PRO A 566 -15.22 4.59 0.41
CA PRO A 566 -15.34 3.39 -0.41
C PRO A 566 -14.53 3.46 -1.71
N GLY A 567 -14.06 4.65 -2.11
CA GLY A 567 -13.21 4.89 -3.28
C GLY A 567 -11.70 4.86 -2.99
N TRP A 568 -11.29 4.46 -1.78
CA TRP A 568 -9.89 4.47 -1.37
C TRP A 568 -8.98 3.64 -2.29
N ALA A 569 -7.70 3.99 -2.32
CA ALA A 569 -6.68 3.30 -3.11
C ALA A 569 -5.33 3.22 -2.38
N VAL A 570 -4.43 2.36 -2.88
CA VAL A 570 -3.06 2.24 -2.37
C VAL A 570 -2.10 2.88 -3.37
N ILE A 571 -1.65 4.09 -3.06
CA ILE A 571 -0.79 4.93 -3.92
C ILE A 571 0.68 4.54 -3.83
N GLU A 572 1.06 3.87 -2.74
CA GLU A 572 2.40 3.31 -2.58
C GLU A 572 2.35 2.07 -1.70
N HIS A 573 3.06 1.02 -2.12
CA HIS A 573 2.98 -0.28 -1.47
C HIS A 573 4.32 -1.03 -1.50
N ASN A 574 4.69 -1.63 -0.38
CA ASN A 574 5.56 -2.79 -0.38
C ASN A 574 5.33 -3.62 0.90
N THR A 575 5.34 -4.95 0.83
CA THR A 575 5.24 -5.79 2.04
C THR A 575 6.46 -5.69 2.95
N ALA A 576 7.58 -5.13 2.48
CA ALA A 576 8.78 -4.94 3.29
C ALA A 576 8.60 -3.78 4.28
N ASP A 577 9.20 -3.91 5.46
CA ASP A 577 9.16 -2.87 6.49
C ASP A 577 10.32 -1.88 6.25
N LEU A 578 10.01 -0.58 6.16
CA LEU A 578 11.01 0.50 6.02
C LEU A 578 12.08 0.49 7.14
N ARG A 579 11.73 -0.04 8.31
CA ARG A 579 12.62 -0.17 9.48
C ARG A 579 13.56 -1.37 9.38
N ASN A 580 13.32 -2.28 8.44
CA ASN A 580 14.16 -3.46 8.19
C ASN A 580 14.47 -3.62 6.69
N PRO A 581 15.30 -2.72 6.11
CA PRO A 581 15.57 -2.65 4.68
C PRO A 581 16.19 -3.92 4.07
N SER A 582 16.76 -4.82 4.86
CA SER A 582 17.42 -6.03 4.36
C SER A 582 16.50 -7.26 4.32
N ARG A 583 15.35 -7.23 5.02
CA ARG A 583 14.42 -8.35 5.06
C ARG A 583 13.48 -8.31 3.85
N LEU A 584 13.68 -9.25 2.93
CA LEU A 584 12.71 -9.53 1.87
C LEU A 584 11.52 -10.34 2.44
N PRO A 585 10.27 -9.86 2.32
CA PRO A 585 9.08 -10.61 2.71
C PRO A 585 8.86 -11.86 1.85
N ASN A 586 8.11 -12.82 2.38
CA ASN A 586 7.80 -14.05 1.67
C ASN A 586 6.47 -13.96 0.89
N PHE A 587 6.15 -15.03 0.13
CA PHE A 587 4.93 -15.10 -0.68
C PHE A 587 3.65 -15.01 0.16
N ALA A 588 3.65 -15.56 1.38
CA ALA A 588 2.47 -15.53 2.26
C ALA A 588 2.10 -14.09 2.67
N GLU A 589 3.09 -13.27 3.00
CA GLU A 589 2.90 -11.84 3.30
C GLU A 589 2.33 -11.10 2.08
N ALA A 590 2.87 -11.36 0.88
CA ALA A 590 2.40 -10.75 -0.36
C ALA A 590 0.99 -11.21 -0.76
N TYR A 591 0.70 -12.51 -0.75
CA TYR A 591 -0.61 -13.09 -1.01
C TYR A 591 -1.68 -12.49 -0.09
N LYS A 592 -1.41 -12.46 1.21
CA LYS A 592 -2.31 -11.84 2.19
C LYS A 592 -2.53 -10.36 1.90
N SER A 593 -1.47 -9.61 1.63
CA SER A 593 -1.57 -8.17 1.31
C SER A 593 -2.54 -7.92 0.15
N LEU A 594 -2.34 -8.61 -0.97
CA LEU A 594 -3.13 -8.43 -2.18
C LEU A 594 -4.59 -8.85 -1.98
N ARG A 595 -4.82 -9.99 -1.30
CA ARG A 595 -6.16 -10.47 -0.93
C ARG A 595 -6.91 -9.44 -0.08
N GLU A 596 -6.27 -8.91 0.95
CA GLU A 596 -6.88 -7.94 1.86
C GLU A 596 -7.18 -6.61 1.14
N ILE A 597 -6.21 -6.06 0.39
CA ILE A 597 -6.40 -4.79 -0.35
C ILE A 597 -7.59 -4.91 -1.32
N TYR A 598 -7.68 -6.02 -2.07
CA TYR A 598 -8.78 -6.26 -2.99
C TYR A 598 -10.12 -6.48 -2.29
N ASN A 599 -10.18 -7.37 -1.28
CA ASN A 599 -11.43 -7.72 -0.61
C ASN A 599 -12.02 -6.57 0.24
N TYR A 600 -11.19 -5.59 0.61
CA TYR A 600 -11.65 -4.34 1.25
C TYR A 600 -11.94 -3.21 0.25
N GLY A 601 -11.89 -3.49 -1.05
CA GLY A 601 -12.47 -2.64 -2.09
C GLY A 601 -11.56 -1.53 -2.60
N ALA A 602 -10.23 -1.65 -2.47
CA ALA A 602 -9.30 -0.67 -3.05
C ALA A 602 -9.52 -0.53 -4.56
N HIS A 603 -9.34 0.69 -5.08
CA HIS A 603 -9.45 0.96 -6.53
C HIS A 603 -8.24 0.41 -7.31
N PHE A 604 -7.06 0.52 -6.73
CA PHE A 604 -5.81 0.04 -7.30
C PHE A 604 -4.73 -0.09 -6.21
N ILE A 605 -3.59 -0.67 -6.61
CA ILE A 605 -2.39 -0.77 -5.80
C ILE A 605 -1.17 -0.32 -6.61
N SER A 606 -0.26 0.41 -5.97
CA SER A 606 0.97 0.89 -6.60
C SER A 606 2.25 0.37 -5.91
N PRO A 607 2.77 -0.82 -6.30
CA PRO A 607 3.98 -1.37 -5.71
C PRO A 607 5.25 -0.56 -6.01
N MET A 608 6.11 -0.43 -5.00
CA MET A 608 7.37 0.32 -5.06
C MET A 608 8.60 -0.63 -5.09
N ALA A 609 9.58 -0.50 -5.99
CA ALA A 609 9.65 0.29 -7.22
C ALA A 609 10.08 -0.62 -8.38
N TRP A 610 9.61 -0.37 -9.60
CA TRP A 610 9.96 -1.20 -10.75
C TRP A 610 11.43 -1.10 -11.15
N ASN A 611 11.96 0.12 -11.18
CA ASN A 611 13.36 0.43 -11.47
C ASN A 611 14.25 0.47 -10.21
N GLY A 612 13.74 -0.04 -9.08
CA GLY A 612 14.45 -0.11 -7.81
C GLY A 612 15.34 -1.36 -7.66
N SER A 613 15.49 -1.83 -6.43
CA SER A 613 16.23 -3.05 -6.12
C SER A 613 15.56 -4.30 -6.72
N ARG A 614 16.28 -5.43 -6.74
CA ARG A 614 15.75 -6.74 -7.18
C ARG A 614 15.90 -7.77 -6.08
N GLY A 615 14.95 -8.69 -5.96
CA GLY A 615 15.04 -9.80 -5.01
C GLY A 615 16.23 -10.73 -5.28
N SER A 616 16.69 -10.81 -6.53
CA SER A 616 17.93 -11.49 -6.93
C SER A 616 19.21 -10.89 -6.31
N PHE A 617 19.14 -9.67 -5.75
CA PHE A 617 20.27 -8.99 -5.10
C PHE A 617 20.28 -9.11 -3.57
N VAL A 618 19.38 -9.90 -2.96
CA VAL A 618 19.37 -10.10 -1.50
C VAL A 618 20.75 -10.50 -0.99
N GLY A 619 21.22 -9.80 0.05
CA GLY A 619 22.53 -10.01 0.68
C GLY A 619 23.71 -9.34 -0.03
N GLN A 620 23.49 -8.68 -1.17
CA GLN A 620 24.51 -7.89 -1.87
C GLN A 620 24.54 -6.44 -1.35
N PRO A 621 25.70 -5.74 -1.41
CA PRO A 621 25.77 -4.32 -1.08
C PRO A 621 24.79 -3.48 -1.91
N GLY A 622 24.07 -2.57 -1.27
CA GLY A 622 23.10 -1.69 -1.93
C GLY A 622 21.69 -2.27 -2.11
N PHE A 623 21.44 -3.53 -1.74
CA PHE A 623 20.08 -4.10 -1.76
C PHE A 623 19.17 -3.43 -0.73
N VAL A 624 17.96 -3.04 -1.17
CA VAL A 624 16.92 -2.45 -0.32
C VAL A 624 15.56 -3.09 -0.63
N ALA A 625 15.02 -3.87 0.32
CA ALA A 625 13.84 -4.70 0.13
C ALA A 625 12.57 -3.92 -0.22
N TYR A 626 12.34 -2.76 0.39
CA TYR A 626 11.13 -1.95 0.16
C TYR A 626 11.12 -1.17 -1.17
N THR A 627 12.20 -1.28 -1.95
CA THR A 627 12.25 -0.81 -3.34
C THR A 627 12.28 -1.98 -4.32
N ALA A 628 12.23 -3.22 -3.82
CA ALA A 628 12.31 -4.41 -4.65
C ALA A 628 10.91 -4.92 -5.00
N LEU A 629 10.60 -4.90 -6.29
CA LEU A 629 9.46 -5.62 -6.87
C LEU A 629 9.96 -6.77 -7.75
N ARG A 630 10.91 -6.52 -8.64
CA ARG A 630 11.43 -7.54 -9.57
C ARG A 630 12.15 -8.68 -8.85
N ASP A 631 11.95 -9.90 -9.32
CA ASP A 631 12.55 -11.12 -8.81
C ASP A 631 12.21 -11.37 -7.32
N THR A 632 11.02 -10.92 -6.86
CA THR A 632 10.58 -11.05 -5.47
C THR A 632 9.33 -11.94 -5.33
N PRO A 633 9.05 -12.47 -4.12
CA PRO A 633 7.77 -13.11 -3.83
C PRO A 633 6.55 -12.20 -4.04
N LEU A 634 6.70 -10.87 -3.97
CA LEU A 634 5.63 -9.92 -4.26
C LEU A 634 5.28 -9.87 -5.76
N GLU A 635 6.27 -9.95 -6.65
CA GLU A 635 6.01 -10.08 -8.10
C GLU A 635 5.28 -11.38 -8.41
N GLU A 636 5.71 -12.50 -7.84
CA GLU A 636 5.05 -13.80 -8.06
C GLU A 636 3.62 -13.82 -7.51
N ALA A 637 3.40 -13.28 -6.31
CA ALA A 637 2.05 -13.13 -5.75
C ALA A 637 1.17 -12.20 -6.62
N THR A 638 1.74 -11.16 -7.21
CA THR A 638 1.03 -10.27 -8.15
C THR A 638 0.59 -11.03 -9.40
N LYS A 639 1.47 -11.82 -10.01
CA LYS A 639 1.13 -12.67 -11.17
C LYS A 639 0.04 -13.69 -10.82
N ASN A 640 0.16 -14.35 -9.66
CA ASN A 640 -0.85 -15.28 -9.16
C ASN A 640 -2.21 -14.61 -8.96
N PHE A 641 -2.21 -13.41 -8.39
CA PHE A 641 -3.40 -12.59 -8.21
C PHE A 641 -4.04 -12.24 -9.56
N MET A 642 -3.26 -11.78 -10.54
CA MET A 642 -3.79 -11.39 -11.86
C MET A 642 -4.48 -12.56 -12.56
N VAL A 643 -3.94 -13.78 -12.44
CA VAL A 643 -4.58 -14.98 -13.00
C VAL A 643 -5.89 -15.32 -12.28
N SER A 644 -5.88 -15.37 -10.94
CA SER A 644 -7.06 -15.74 -10.14
C SER A 644 -8.22 -14.74 -10.24
N HIS A 645 -7.90 -13.46 -10.50
CA HIS A 645 -8.85 -12.36 -10.61
C HIS A 645 -9.16 -11.97 -12.07
N ALA A 646 -8.61 -12.70 -13.05
CA ALA A 646 -8.83 -12.40 -14.45
C ALA A 646 -10.32 -12.41 -14.82
N ASN A 647 -10.81 -11.30 -15.38
CA ASN A 647 -12.23 -11.08 -15.73
C ASN A 647 -13.20 -11.10 -14.52
N LEU A 648 -12.70 -11.05 -13.29
CA LEU A 648 -13.49 -10.80 -12.09
C LEU A 648 -13.58 -9.28 -11.86
N PRO A 649 -14.77 -8.66 -11.79
CA PRO A 649 -14.89 -7.23 -11.48
C PRO A 649 -14.32 -6.88 -10.11
N ARG A 650 -13.64 -5.74 -10.03
CA ARG A 650 -12.98 -5.19 -8.85
C ARG A 650 -13.81 -5.23 -7.55
N ARG A 651 -15.11 -4.97 -7.62
CA ARG A 651 -16.01 -4.96 -6.45
C ARG A 651 -16.34 -6.37 -5.92
N ALA A 652 -15.91 -7.43 -6.61
CA ALA A 652 -16.02 -8.78 -6.12
C ALA A 652 -15.12 -9.01 -4.91
N ARG A 653 -15.36 -10.10 -4.19
CA ARG A 653 -14.42 -10.62 -3.20
C ARG A 653 -14.04 -12.04 -3.55
N LEU A 654 -12.80 -12.41 -3.33
CA LEU A 654 -12.27 -13.72 -3.65
C LEU A 654 -11.36 -14.24 -2.53
N TRP A 655 -11.56 -15.52 -2.22
CA TRP A 655 -10.69 -16.31 -1.35
C TRP A 655 -10.33 -17.59 -2.11
N THR A 656 -9.04 -17.84 -2.28
CA THR A 656 -8.50 -18.98 -3.04
C THR A 656 -7.81 -20.01 -2.13
N PHE A 657 -7.77 -19.76 -0.82
CA PHE A 657 -7.15 -20.64 0.19
C PHE A 657 -5.66 -20.89 -0.10
N GLY A 658 -4.96 -19.81 -0.46
CA GLY A 658 -3.55 -19.82 -0.84
C GLY A 658 -3.32 -19.89 -2.36
N GLY A 659 -2.06 -20.17 -2.74
CA GLY A 659 -1.58 -20.21 -4.12
C GLY A 659 -0.07 -20.48 -4.19
N ASP A 660 0.44 -21.01 -5.31
CA ASP A 660 1.88 -21.26 -5.56
C ASP A 660 2.67 -21.85 -4.38
N GLY A 661 2.17 -22.96 -3.83
CA GLY A 661 2.82 -23.68 -2.72
C GLY A 661 2.57 -23.08 -1.32
N HIS A 662 1.85 -21.97 -1.22
CA HIS A 662 1.38 -21.41 0.04
C HIS A 662 -0.05 -21.87 0.36
N ALA A 663 -0.25 -22.41 1.56
CA ALA A 663 -1.56 -22.78 2.12
C ALA A 663 -2.05 -21.72 3.10
N ASP A 664 -3.32 -21.33 2.99
CA ASP A 664 -4.00 -20.38 3.89
C ASP A 664 -5.47 -20.80 4.05
N ASP A 665 -6.08 -20.60 5.23
CA ASP A 665 -7.53 -20.73 5.43
C ASP A 665 -8.27 -19.44 5.04
N ASP A 666 -7.53 -18.40 4.68
CA ASP A 666 -8.04 -17.12 4.23
C ASP A 666 -8.87 -16.37 5.30
N GLY A 667 -8.70 -16.76 6.57
CA GLY A 667 -9.48 -16.27 7.71
C GLY A 667 -10.88 -16.89 7.82
N TRP A 668 -11.20 -17.91 7.01
CA TRP A 668 -12.43 -18.68 7.15
C TRP A 668 -12.33 -19.63 8.33
N VAL A 669 -13.36 -19.65 9.18
CA VAL A 669 -13.35 -20.39 10.44
C VAL A 669 -14.29 -21.60 10.35
N PRO A 670 -13.77 -22.83 10.48
CA PRO A 670 -14.60 -24.02 10.69
C PRO A 670 -15.35 -23.96 12.02
N ILE A 671 -16.65 -24.25 11.98
CA ILE A 671 -17.52 -24.19 13.16
C ILE A 671 -18.39 -25.45 13.29
N PHE A 672 -19.14 -25.55 14.39
CA PHE A 672 -20.09 -26.65 14.64
C PHE A 672 -19.49 -28.06 14.52
N GLY A 673 -18.26 -28.21 14.99
CA GLY A 673 -17.51 -29.48 14.95
C GLY A 673 -16.83 -29.79 13.61
N THR A 674 -16.91 -28.89 12.63
CA THR A 674 -16.12 -28.96 11.40
C THR A 674 -14.63 -28.80 11.72
N ARG A 675 -13.79 -29.63 11.12
CA ARG A 675 -12.32 -29.48 11.19
C ARG A 675 -11.80 -29.08 9.81
N GLY A 676 -10.85 -28.15 9.77
CA GLY A 676 -10.25 -27.66 8.52
C GLY A 676 -8.76 -27.98 8.44
N GLU A 677 -8.29 -28.26 7.23
CA GLU A 677 -6.88 -28.40 6.87
C GLU A 677 -6.63 -27.66 5.56
N SER A 678 -5.73 -26.68 5.58
CA SER A 678 -5.36 -25.91 4.38
C SER A 678 -4.16 -26.53 3.69
N THR A 679 -4.26 -26.63 2.37
CA THR A 679 -3.16 -26.97 1.46
C THR A 679 -3.11 -25.90 0.36
N PRO A 680 -2.04 -25.79 -0.43
CA PRO A 680 -1.94 -24.71 -1.40
C PRO A 680 -3.11 -24.67 -2.39
N GLY A 681 -3.89 -23.58 -2.34
CA GLY A 681 -5.06 -23.37 -3.19
C GLY A 681 -6.29 -24.19 -2.82
N MET A 682 -6.30 -24.85 -1.64
CA MET A 682 -7.40 -25.72 -1.23
C MET A 682 -7.62 -25.71 0.28
N PHE A 683 -8.89 -25.69 0.70
CA PHE A 683 -9.31 -25.87 2.07
C PHE A 683 -10.13 -27.14 2.24
N THR A 684 -9.57 -28.13 2.93
CA THR A 684 -10.19 -29.43 3.18
C THR A 684 -10.96 -29.39 4.49
N LEU A 685 -12.25 -29.73 4.43
CA LEU A 685 -13.18 -29.66 5.56
C LEU A 685 -13.73 -31.03 5.87
N HIS A 686 -13.57 -31.46 7.12
CA HIS A 686 -14.12 -32.70 7.63
C HIS A 686 -15.40 -32.41 8.41
N GLY A 687 -16.49 -33.01 7.96
CA GLY A 687 -17.80 -32.88 8.60
C GLY A 687 -17.82 -33.44 10.02
N ASN A 688 -18.82 -33.00 10.77
CA ASN A 688 -19.13 -33.53 12.09
C ASN A 688 -19.80 -34.93 12.00
N GLY A 689 -20.24 -35.47 13.15
CA GLY A 689 -20.89 -36.79 13.21
C GLY A 689 -22.10 -36.95 12.29
N ASP A 690 -22.77 -35.85 11.95
CA ASP A 690 -23.98 -35.79 11.11
C ASP A 690 -23.66 -35.51 9.63
N SER A 691 -22.37 -35.56 9.25
CA SER A 691 -21.89 -35.22 7.89
C SER A 691 -22.21 -33.78 7.48
N GLN A 692 -22.31 -32.87 8.45
CA GLN A 692 -22.46 -31.43 8.23
C GLN A 692 -21.10 -30.75 8.26
N VAL A 693 -20.86 -29.86 7.30
CA VAL A 693 -19.70 -28.96 7.24
C VAL A 693 -20.19 -27.52 7.30
N SER A 694 -19.53 -26.69 8.10
CA SER A 694 -19.94 -25.31 8.32
C SER A 694 -18.74 -24.39 8.44
N LEU A 695 -18.77 -23.30 7.68
CA LEU A 695 -17.74 -22.27 7.65
C LEU A 695 -18.34 -20.90 7.92
N GLU A 696 -17.62 -20.07 8.66
CA GLU A 696 -17.88 -18.64 8.77
C GLU A 696 -16.77 -17.84 8.11
N SER A 697 -17.14 -16.81 7.35
CA SER A 697 -16.21 -15.88 6.74
C SER A 697 -15.36 -15.16 7.79
N PRO A 698 -14.27 -14.48 7.36
CA PRO A 698 -13.67 -13.40 8.16
C PRO A 698 -14.74 -12.43 8.68
N ASP A 699 -14.48 -11.80 9.82
CA ASP A 699 -15.34 -10.75 10.37
C ASP A 699 -15.21 -9.44 9.57
N ASP A 700 -16.14 -8.52 9.84
CA ASP A 700 -16.16 -7.16 9.32
C ASP A 700 -16.21 -7.07 7.79
N LEU A 701 -16.98 -7.97 7.19
CA LEU A 701 -17.21 -7.96 5.75
C LEU A 701 -17.93 -6.69 5.29
N ALA A 702 -18.77 -6.06 6.10
CA ALA A 702 -19.70 -5.03 5.63
C ALA A 702 -20.47 -5.49 4.36
N PHE A 703 -20.94 -6.74 4.37
CA PHE A 703 -21.60 -7.36 3.22
C PHE A 703 -23.05 -6.88 3.13
N LYS A 704 -23.47 -6.32 1.99
CA LYS A 704 -24.88 -5.93 1.75
C LYS A 704 -25.44 -6.69 0.57
N LEU A 705 -26.66 -7.22 0.71
CA LEU A 705 -27.32 -7.98 -0.36
C LEU A 705 -27.57 -7.16 -1.64
N THR A 706 -27.64 -5.84 -1.49
CA THR A 706 -27.77 -4.86 -2.58
C THR A 706 -26.50 -4.75 -3.42
N ASP A 707 -25.33 -5.11 -2.89
CA ASP A 707 -24.05 -5.00 -3.59
C ASP A 707 -23.70 -6.27 -4.38
N TYR A 708 -24.21 -7.44 -3.96
CA TYR A 708 -23.84 -8.75 -4.52
C TYR A 708 -25.01 -9.49 -5.14
N SER A 709 -24.80 -10.03 -6.34
CA SER A 709 -25.77 -10.84 -7.09
C SER A 709 -25.73 -12.31 -6.70
N ALA A 710 -24.56 -12.83 -6.33
CA ALA A 710 -24.38 -14.23 -6.01
C ALA A 710 -23.22 -14.48 -5.02
N ILE A 711 -23.28 -15.63 -4.35
CA ILE A 711 -22.11 -16.26 -3.72
C ILE A 711 -21.73 -17.46 -4.59
N ILE A 712 -20.45 -17.60 -4.91
CA ILE A 712 -19.93 -18.68 -5.74
C ILE A 712 -18.91 -19.47 -4.93
N PHE A 713 -18.95 -20.79 -5.00
CA PHE A 713 -17.92 -21.64 -4.42
C PHE A 713 -17.51 -22.75 -5.38
N LYS A 714 -16.25 -23.17 -5.34
CA LYS A 714 -15.74 -24.31 -6.10
C LYS A 714 -15.36 -25.44 -5.16
N ALA A 715 -16.01 -26.59 -5.33
CA ALA A 715 -15.62 -27.84 -4.67
C ALA A 715 -14.99 -28.80 -5.69
N VAL A 716 -13.98 -29.57 -5.28
CA VAL A 716 -13.30 -30.56 -6.13
C VAL A 716 -14.28 -31.65 -6.58
N THR A 717 -15.15 -32.12 -5.67
CA THR A 717 -16.13 -33.17 -5.96
C THR A 717 -17.56 -32.72 -5.61
N PRO A 718 -18.20 -31.86 -6.43
CA PRO A 718 -19.52 -31.30 -6.12
C PRO A 718 -20.62 -32.34 -5.93
N LYS A 719 -20.49 -33.52 -6.55
CA LYS A 719 -21.47 -34.62 -6.50
C LYS A 719 -21.62 -35.25 -5.11
N MET A 720 -20.67 -35.03 -4.19
CA MET A 720 -20.74 -35.56 -2.81
C MET A 720 -21.64 -34.71 -1.90
N LEU A 721 -22.03 -33.52 -2.32
CA LEU A 721 -22.81 -32.57 -1.52
C LEU A 721 -24.32 -32.78 -1.76
N SER A 722 -25.12 -32.87 -0.70
CA SER A 722 -26.59 -32.93 -0.79
C SER A 722 -27.22 -31.56 -0.85
N THR A 723 -27.01 -30.76 0.21
CA THR A 723 -27.65 -29.46 0.39
C THR A 723 -26.65 -28.38 0.79
N ILE A 724 -27.03 -27.13 0.51
CA ILE A 724 -26.32 -25.94 0.95
C ILE A 724 -27.32 -24.88 1.46
N SER A 725 -26.94 -24.16 2.51
CA SER A 725 -27.62 -22.94 2.96
C SER A 725 -26.62 -21.83 3.28
N VAL A 726 -27.08 -20.59 3.22
CA VAL A 726 -26.28 -19.41 3.56
C VAL A 726 -27.02 -18.56 4.59
N GLU A 727 -26.31 -18.15 5.63
CA GLU A 727 -26.79 -17.22 6.65
C GLU A 727 -25.87 -15.99 6.74
N GLY A 728 -26.42 -14.85 7.10
CA GLY A 728 -25.69 -13.61 7.36
C GLY A 728 -25.84 -13.19 8.81
N GLN A 729 -24.74 -12.78 9.43
CA GLN A 729 -24.75 -12.23 10.78
C GLN A 729 -24.95 -10.73 10.75
N THR A 730 -26.05 -10.24 11.32
CA THR A 730 -26.32 -8.80 11.48
C THR A 730 -25.36 -8.18 12.51
N THR A 731 -25.31 -6.85 12.54
CA THR A 731 -24.43 -6.09 13.44
C THR A 731 -24.70 -6.32 14.93
N ASP A 732 -25.92 -6.73 15.30
CA ASP A 732 -26.32 -7.14 16.66
C ASP A 732 -26.03 -8.63 16.96
N GLY A 733 -25.42 -9.35 16.02
CA GLY A 733 -24.97 -10.73 16.20
C GLY A 733 -25.98 -11.81 15.80
N LYS A 734 -27.19 -11.46 15.36
CA LYS A 734 -28.22 -12.41 14.93
C LYS A 734 -27.91 -13.00 13.56
N TRP A 735 -28.15 -14.30 13.39
CA TRP A 735 -28.04 -14.98 12.10
C TRP A 735 -29.38 -14.99 11.36
N ILE A 736 -29.36 -14.58 10.09
CA ILE A 736 -30.53 -14.49 9.22
C ILE A 736 -30.27 -15.30 7.94
N PRO A 737 -31.20 -16.16 7.50
CA PRO A 737 -31.06 -16.87 6.23
C PRO A 737 -30.99 -15.92 5.03
N LEU A 738 -29.94 -16.04 4.22
CA LEU A 738 -29.75 -15.31 2.96
C LEU A 738 -30.06 -16.20 1.75
N PHE A 739 -29.78 -17.50 1.88
CA PHE A 739 -30.09 -18.52 0.89
C PHE A 739 -30.62 -19.75 1.62
N PRO A 740 -31.88 -20.18 1.36
CA PRO A 740 -32.48 -21.31 2.06
C PRO A 740 -31.75 -22.61 1.75
N GLU A 741 -31.92 -23.62 2.61
CA GLU A 741 -31.38 -24.95 2.35
C GLU A 741 -31.91 -25.48 1.01
N THR A 742 -30.99 -25.69 0.07
CA THR A 742 -31.30 -26.05 -1.31
C THR A 742 -30.45 -27.24 -1.73
N SER A 743 -31.04 -28.18 -2.46
CA SER A 743 -30.28 -29.30 -3.02
C SER A 743 -29.29 -28.81 -4.08
N LEU A 744 -28.05 -29.31 -4.06
CA LEU A 744 -27.03 -28.92 -5.04
C LEU A 744 -27.38 -29.31 -6.48
N THR A 745 -28.27 -30.27 -6.70
CA THR A 745 -28.76 -30.59 -8.05
C THR A 745 -29.55 -29.44 -8.67
N ASN A 746 -30.04 -28.52 -7.84
CA ASN A 746 -30.82 -27.35 -8.27
C ASN A 746 -29.96 -26.07 -8.32
N VAL A 747 -28.66 -26.17 -8.03
CA VAL A 747 -27.72 -25.05 -8.05
C VAL A 747 -27.10 -24.94 -9.44
N GLN A 748 -27.09 -23.72 -9.99
CA GLN A 748 -26.48 -23.45 -11.29
C GLN A 748 -24.97 -23.65 -11.23
N LEU A 749 -24.41 -24.31 -12.26
CA LEU A 749 -22.97 -24.44 -12.44
C LEU A 749 -22.46 -23.43 -13.46
N VAL A 750 -21.36 -22.78 -13.13
CA VAL A 750 -20.58 -21.86 -13.98
C VAL A 750 -19.12 -22.30 -13.98
N THR A 751 -18.29 -21.76 -14.88
CA THR A 751 -16.86 -22.13 -14.96
C THR A 751 -16.16 -21.95 -13.60
N ALA A 752 -16.51 -20.89 -12.88
CA ALA A 752 -15.96 -20.58 -11.57
C ALA A 752 -16.41 -21.53 -10.44
N GLY A 753 -17.51 -22.28 -10.59
CA GLY A 753 -18.05 -23.17 -9.55
C GLY A 753 -19.57 -23.22 -9.49
N SER A 754 -20.09 -23.53 -8.31
CA SER A 754 -21.52 -23.52 -7.99
C SER A 754 -21.97 -22.11 -7.64
N LEU A 755 -23.00 -21.60 -8.33
CA LEU A 755 -23.52 -20.24 -8.20
C LEU A 755 -24.80 -20.22 -7.35
N LEU A 756 -24.77 -19.50 -6.23
CA LEU A 756 -25.87 -19.29 -5.31
C LEU A 756 -26.45 -17.89 -5.52
N PRO A 757 -27.60 -17.73 -6.21
CA PRO A 757 -28.18 -16.42 -6.46
C PRO A 757 -28.71 -15.80 -5.15
N LEU A 758 -28.43 -14.51 -4.95
CA LEU A 758 -28.92 -13.74 -3.82
C LEU A 758 -30.11 -12.90 -4.25
N MET A 759 -31.22 -12.98 -3.52
CA MET A 759 -32.43 -12.18 -3.80
C MET A 759 -32.48 -10.92 -2.91
N THR A 760 -32.70 -9.75 -3.53
CA THR A 760 -32.66 -8.43 -2.88
C THR A 760 -33.89 -8.10 -2.04
N GLU A 761 -34.95 -8.91 -2.09
CA GLU A 761 -36.28 -8.57 -1.57
C GLU A 761 -36.36 -8.39 -0.04
N ARG A 762 -35.27 -8.52 0.71
CA ARG A 762 -35.34 -8.68 2.17
C ARG A 762 -34.64 -7.65 3.04
N SER A 763 -33.60 -6.93 2.62
CA SER A 763 -32.97 -5.95 3.50
C SER A 763 -31.83 -5.17 2.85
N ASN A 764 -31.68 -3.89 3.19
CA ASN A 764 -30.41 -3.15 3.04
C ASN A 764 -29.48 -3.33 4.26
N ALA A 765 -29.73 -4.37 5.07
CA ALA A 765 -28.90 -4.69 6.23
C ALA A 765 -27.47 -5.04 5.80
N GLU A 766 -26.54 -4.53 6.59
CA GLU A 766 -25.14 -4.89 6.52
C GLU A 766 -24.89 -6.12 7.40
N PHE A 767 -24.22 -7.12 6.83
CA PHE A 767 -23.82 -8.34 7.49
C PHE A 767 -22.32 -8.31 7.78
N ARG A 768 -21.97 -8.59 9.04
CA ARG A 768 -20.57 -8.67 9.48
C ARG A 768 -19.89 -9.92 8.99
N ARG A 769 -20.62 -11.04 8.98
CA ARG A 769 -20.13 -12.37 8.59
C ARG A 769 -21.16 -13.12 7.75
N ILE A 770 -20.65 -14.03 6.94
CA ILE A 770 -21.45 -14.98 6.17
C ILE A 770 -21.11 -16.39 6.65
N ARG A 771 -22.13 -17.22 6.85
CA ARG A 771 -21.98 -18.63 7.18
C ARG A 771 -22.49 -19.48 6.03
N LEU A 772 -21.69 -20.44 5.63
CA LEU A 772 -22.02 -21.45 4.64
C LEU A 772 -22.16 -22.80 5.34
N ASN A 773 -23.29 -23.46 5.15
CA ASN A 773 -23.56 -24.77 5.71
C ASN A 773 -23.80 -25.77 4.58
N TRP A 774 -23.04 -26.87 4.57
CA TRP A 774 -23.19 -27.96 3.62
C TRP A 774 -23.56 -29.25 4.33
N LYS A 775 -24.37 -30.08 3.67
CA LYS A 775 -24.57 -31.48 4.03
C LYS A 775 -23.89 -32.39 3.01
N ILE A 776 -23.15 -33.39 3.48
CA ILE A 776 -22.38 -34.32 2.63
C ILE A 776 -23.06 -35.70 2.65
N ASN A 777 -23.11 -36.35 1.49
CA ASN A 777 -23.81 -37.62 1.28
C ASN A 777 -23.04 -38.83 1.85
N ASP A 778 -21.72 -38.72 1.91
CA ASP A 778 -20.82 -39.69 2.52
C ASP A 778 -19.87 -38.96 3.48
N LYS A 779 -19.20 -39.69 4.36
CA LYS A 779 -18.27 -39.08 5.35
C LYS A 779 -16.98 -38.53 4.73
N SER A 780 -16.94 -38.34 3.42
CA SER A 780 -15.77 -37.78 2.72
C SER A 780 -15.59 -36.30 3.08
N PRO A 781 -14.34 -35.80 3.04
CA PRO A 781 -14.10 -34.38 3.24
C PRO A 781 -14.61 -33.53 2.06
N LEU A 782 -15.09 -32.33 2.36
CA LEU A 782 -15.35 -31.28 1.37
C LEU A 782 -14.04 -30.53 1.10
N VAL A 783 -13.53 -30.60 -0.13
CA VAL A 783 -12.36 -29.83 -0.56
C VAL A 783 -12.82 -28.61 -1.36
N LEU A 784 -12.59 -27.41 -0.82
CA LEU A 784 -12.89 -26.13 -1.46
C LEU A 784 -11.66 -25.57 -2.14
N GLU A 785 -11.80 -25.08 -3.37
CA GLU A 785 -10.74 -24.36 -4.09
C GLU A 785 -10.91 -22.84 -4.02
N ARG A 786 -12.16 -22.35 -3.90
CA ARG A 786 -12.44 -20.92 -3.76
C ARG A 786 -13.83 -20.62 -3.24
N ILE A 787 -13.98 -19.42 -2.69
CA ILE A 787 -15.25 -18.75 -2.43
C ILE A 787 -15.17 -17.34 -3.00
N ALA A 788 -16.23 -16.88 -3.66
CA ALA A 788 -16.33 -15.52 -4.15
C ALA A 788 -17.69 -14.90 -3.86
N PHE A 789 -17.69 -13.60 -3.60
CA PHE A 789 -18.90 -12.78 -3.59
C PHE A 789 -18.93 -11.99 -4.89
N TYR A 790 -19.89 -12.31 -5.75
CA TYR A 790 -19.97 -11.75 -7.10
C TYR A 790 -20.88 -10.52 -7.08
N PRO A 791 -20.41 -9.36 -7.56
CA PRO A 791 -21.16 -8.11 -7.45
C PRO A 791 -22.38 -8.10 -8.37
N ARG A 792 -23.32 -7.18 -8.11
CA ARG A 792 -24.40 -6.85 -9.05
C ARG A 792 -23.92 -5.98 -10.20
#